data_AF-A0A0A1T0R8-F1
#
_entry.id   AF-A0A0A1T0R8-F1
#
_cell.length_a   1.000
_cell.length_b   1.000
_cell.length_c   1.000
_cell.angle_alpha   90.00
_cell.angle_beta   90.00
_cell.angle_gamma   90.00
#
_symmetry.space_group_name_H-M   'P 1'
#
loop_
_entity.id
_entity.type
_entity.pdbx_description
1 polymer ?
#
loop_
_entity_poly.entity_id
_entity_poly.type
_entity_poly.pdbx_seq_one_letter_code
_entity_poly.pdbx_strand_id
1 'polypeptide(L)'
;MKDWNDVLPTVVQALSDSPDSHACILDFLRVLPEEVTEGRKITLTEEELADRTKILLADNSDQVVQLLINYAQSSPNASRNPQLMECITSWLREVPVANIINSPLLDVIFNGIVADECSQEASECLGVVLRETGDVDESRDAIAILFPRIIALQPRIKALADEEDSEGLKALTKVLATAAESWVVAIAREPSQFRPLVDAVLECALRDQERDAIDCTFMFWYELKQYLVLERYIQSRVELMEVYSKLVDIMLSHLQYPKPDSGNETDLFDGDREQEEKFREFRHQMGDTLKDSCEVMGVTECLTKVLNSIQVWMGKYASQVEGTKVPEWQQLEAPLFALRALGRMVDKDEEIVLPQLMPLLVQIPPHEKLRFATIMVLGRYTEWTAAHPEYLEPQFNYIVNSFQSDSREIIRAAALSIKFFCTDCKNLLSGQVLQLQSFYDQVLDKLPDLSKEEVTEGVSSVVAVQPVTETYRLLKTYCDPLVQRLMAKANSATNEEGKLALADHLQLITIFVQNVTPMVNAGEENPAVKYWQEVLPILSTVLDGFLDFSPICERVCRCWRHMIISYRTAMAPMLGDMANKLAQGFNTSREGCFLWVTSAILREFSEDREHVDQATTDNIYSFFEAQTTTFLRTMNELQPKELPDVVDDFFRLLIDALLYYPQKLIPSQLLVPIFEAAVYALTLEQRDPLSSTLHFLRDFLSYGGNNPASSERLPPATAEQIRDVVKTVLASHGAGLVKQVMAGMMITFPRDCFADGSGVLLALFELLPVQTSDWVTETIRMLPEGTMSAAEADRLMTKIREKLSSGDAGDLRHVRVLLQDFTNTYRRRNVAPRDGLGQLEATRFQFSG
;
A
#
# COMPACT_ATOMS: atom_id res chain seq x y z
N MET A 1 4.82 -8.23 41.29
CA MET A 1 5.94 -7.89 42.19
C MET A 1 6.17 -6.38 42.07
N LYS A 2 5.40 -5.57 42.80
CA LYS A 2 5.51 -4.09 42.80
C LYS A 2 6.43 -3.61 43.93
N ASP A 3 6.95 -4.50 44.77
CA ASP A 3 7.62 -4.09 46.01
C ASP A 3 9.14 -4.07 45.90
N TRP A 4 9.71 -4.53 44.77
CA TRP A 4 11.15 -4.61 44.55
C TRP A 4 11.65 -3.36 43.82
N ASN A 5 12.12 -2.38 44.60
CA ASN A 5 12.54 -1.07 44.07
C ASN A 5 14.07 -0.94 43.93
N ASP A 6 14.84 -1.81 44.57
CA ASP A 6 16.31 -1.85 44.63
C ASP A 6 16.89 -3.03 43.81
N VAL A 7 16.24 -3.36 42.68
CA VAL A 7 16.58 -4.51 41.84
C VAL A 7 18.03 -4.47 41.39
N LEU A 8 18.48 -3.34 40.84
CA LEU A 8 19.84 -3.21 40.32
C LEU A 8 20.92 -3.37 41.41
N PRO A 9 20.90 -2.62 42.53
CA PRO A 9 21.84 -2.83 43.64
C PRO A 9 21.84 -4.27 44.16
N THR A 10 20.66 -4.89 44.29
CA THR A 10 20.51 -6.25 44.81
C THR A 10 21.18 -7.28 43.90
N VAL A 11 20.93 -7.20 42.59
CA VAL A 11 21.49 -8.14 41.60
C VAL A 11 23.00 -7.97 41.47
N VAL A 12 23.49 -6.72 41.42
CA VAL A 12 24.93 -6.44 41.34
C VAL A 12 25.67 -6.93 42.58
N GLN A 13 25.13 -6.73 43.78
CA GLN A 13 25.73 -7.25 45.02
C GLN A 13 25.71 -8.77 45.11
N ALA A 14 24.64 -9.42 44.62
CA ALA A 14 24.54 -10.88 44.63
C ALA A 14 25.53 -11.57 43.67
N LEU A 15 26.00 -10.86 42.65
CA LEU A 15 26.83 -11.37 41.57
C LEU A 15 28.27 -10.82 41.58
N SER A 16 28.68 -9.98 42.54
CA SER A 16 29.97 -9.26 42.45
C SER A 16 31.23 -10.11 42.69
N ASP A 17 31.10 -11.37 43.09
CA ASP A 17 32.21 -12.13 43.70
C ASP A 17 33.07 -12.95 42.70
N SER A 18 32.74 -13.00 41.40
CA SER A 18 33.58 -13.69 40.40
C SER A 18 33.64 -13.03 39.01
N PRO A 19 34.77 -13.15 38.28
CA PRO A 19 34.89 -12.67 36.90
C PRO A 19 33.84 -13.26 35.95
N ASP A 20 33.44 -14.51 36.17
CA ASP A 20 32.39 -15.21 35.40
C ASP A 20 31.00 -14.59 35.62
N SER A 21 30.79 -13.89 36.73
CA SER A 21 29.52 -13.25 37.07
C SER A 21 29.32 -11.90 36.35
N HIS A 22 30.39 -11.29 35.79
CA HIS A 22 30.26 -10.04 35.04
C HIS A 22 29.46 -10.20 33.75
N ALA A 23 29.58 -11.35 33.05
CA ALA A 23 28.76 -11.63 31.87
C ALA A 23 27.26 -11.72 32.22
N CYS A 24 26.93 -12.36 33.34
CA CYS A 24 25.55 -12.43 33.84
C CYS A 24 25.00 -11.05 34.24
N ILE A 25 25.83 -10.17 34.80
CA ILE A 25 25.44 -8.79 35.11
C ILE A 25 25.15 -8.01 33.82
N LEU A 26 25.99 -8.14 32.79
CA LEU A 26 25.78 -7.47 31.50
C LEU A 26 24.51 -7.98 30.79
N ASP A 27 24.25 -9.29 30.80
CA ASP A 27 23.02 -9.86 30.22
C ASP A 27 21.77 -9.36 30.97
N PHE A 28 21.81 -9.31 32.30
CA PHE A 28 20.73 -8.75 33.10
C PHE A 28 20.48 -7.28 32.76
N LEU A 29 21.55 -6.49 32.69
CA LEU A 29 21.48 -5.07 32.34
C LEU A 29 20.95 -4.87 30.92
N ARG A 30 21.35 -5.68 29.94
CA ARG A 30 20.90 -5.57 28.55
C ARG A 30 19.40 -5.80 28.40
N VAL A 31 18.85 -6.83 29.06
CA VAL A 31 17.44 -7.24 28.91
C VAL A 31 16.47 -6.35 29.72
N LEU A 32 16.95 -5.71 30.80
CA LEU A 32 16.09 -4.96 31.71
C LEU A 32 15.33 -3.80 31.02
N PRO A 33 15.95 -2.92 30.22
CA PRO A 33 15.23 -1.89 29.45
C PRO A 33 14.23 -2.48 28.45
N GLU A 34 14.58 -3.57 27.77
CA GLU A 34 13.75 -4.22 26.75
C GLU A 34 12.45 -4.76 27.33
N GLU A 35 12.52 -5.49 28.46
CA GLU A 35 11.33 -6.10 29.09
C GLU A 35 10.39 -5.07 29.72
N VAL A 36 10.93 -3.97 30.24
CA VAL A 36 10.13 -2.91 30.87
C VAL A 36 9.38 -2.08 29.81
N THR A 37 9.99 -1.86 28.65
CA THR A 37 9.41 -1.01 27.59
C THR A 37 8.56 -1.80 26.58
N GLU A 38 8.94 -3.05 26.26
CA GLU A 38 8.31 -3.85 25.19
C GLU A 38 7.60 -5.13 25.70
N GLY A 39 7.65 -5.40 27.01
CA GLY A 39 7.13 -6.62 27.62
C GLY A 39 5.66 -6.92 27.30
N ARG A 40 5.41 -8.00 26.56
CA ARG A 40 4.06 -8.53 26.34
C ARG A 40 3.59 -9.25 27.61
N LYS A 41 2.46 -8.82 28.19
CA LYS A 41 1.77 -9.35 29.42
C LYS A 41 2.02 -8.59 30.73
N ILE A 42 2.24 -7.27 30.67
CA ILE A 42 2.26 -6.47 31.89
C ILE A 42 0.81 -6.18 32.34
N THR A 43 0.43 -6.65 33.53
CA THR A 43 -0.91 -6.44 34.15
C THR A 43 -1.02 -5.12 34.93
N LEU A 44 -0.20 -4.13 34.56
CA LEU A 44 -0.17 -2.80 35.18
C LEU A 44 -1.06 -1.82 34.42
N THR A 45 -1.58 -0.82 35.13
CA THR A 45 -2.15 0.36 34.46
C THR A 45 -1.04 1.19 33.82
N GLU A 46 -1.38 2.10 32.89
CA GLU A 46 -0.41 2.95 32.21
C GLU A 46 0.36 3.86 33.18
N GLU A 47 -0.34 4.42 34.17
CA GLU A 47 0.26 5.21 35.26
C GLU A 47 1.24 4.37 36.10
N GLU A 48 0.84 3.15 36.46
CA GLU A 48 1.71 2.23 37.20
C GLU A 48 2.92 1.74 36.39
N LEU A 49 2.78 1.60 35.07
CA LEU A 49 3.89 1.23 34.19
C LEU A 49 4.90 2.37 34.10
N ALA A 50 4.44 3.61 33.89
CA ALA A 50 5.30 4.78 33.83
C ALA A 50 6.10 4.99 35.12
N ASP A 51 5.45 4.84 36.28
CA ASP A 51 6.12 4.89 37.58
C ASP A 51 7.18 3.80 37.72
N ARG A 52 6.92 2.60 37.20
CA ARG A 52 7.87 1.48 37.26
C ARG A 52 9.07 1.68 36.35
N THR A 53 8.85 2.18 35.14
CA THR A 53 9.94 2.50 34.21
C THR A 53 10.91 3.50 34.83
N LYS A 54 10.38 4.54 35.47
CA LYS A 54 11.21 5.53 36.16
C LYS A 54 12.07 4.91 37.27
N ILE A 55 11.46 4.13 38.16
CA ILE A 55 12.15 3.51 39.31
C ILE A 55 13.20 2.50 38.86
N LEU A 56 12.90 1.70 37.83
CA LEU A 56 13.77 0.62 37.40
C LEU A 56 14.89 1.10 36.46
N LEU A 57 14.62 2.07 35.59
CA LEU A 57 15.56 2.50 34.54
C LEU A 57 16.13 3.89 34.83
N ALA A 58 15.29 4.94 34.78
CA ALA A 58 15.75 6.32 34.84
C ALA A 58 16.56 6.64 36.11
N ASP A 59 16.07 6.23 37.28
CA ASP A 59 16.72 6.47 38.57
C ASP A 59 18.05 5.70 38.74
N ASN A 60 18.29 4.67 37.93
CA ASN A 60 19.48 3.80 38.00
C ASN A 60 20.52 4.06 36.89
N SER A 61 20.19 4.93 35.94
CA SER A 61 21.00 5.22 34.73
C SER A 61 22.47 5.55 35.03
N ASP A 62 22.73 6.49 35.94
CA ASP A 62 24.09 6.91 36.31
C ASP A 62 24.92 5.77 36.92
N GLN A 63 24.28 4.93 37.76
CA GLN A 63 24.94 3.79 38.38
C GLN A 63 25.35 2.76 37.34
N VAL A 64 24.49 2.51 36.35
CA VAL A 64 24.80 1.59 35.25
C VAL A 64 25.97 2.09 34.42
N VAL A 65 25.98 3.37 34.05
CA VAL A 65 27.10 3.96 33.29
C VAL A 65 28.43 3.78 34.04
N GLN A 66 28.46 4.01 35.36
CA GLN A 66 29.67 3.78 36.17
C GLN A 66 30.09 2.29 36.21
N LEU A 67 29.13 1.36 36.29
CA LEU A 67 29.43 -0.08 36.22
C LEU A 67 30.04 -0.46 34.86
N LEU A 68 29.51 0.07 33.76
CA LEU A 68 30.03 -0.17 32.42
C LEU A 68 31.45 0.40 32.25
N ILE A 69 31.73 1.60 32.78
CA ILE A 69 33.07 2.19 32.78
C ILE A 69 34.06 1.30 33.55
N ASN A 70 33.70 0.88 34.76
CA ASN A 70 34.56 0.03 35.59
C ASN A 70 34.84 -1.33 34.92
N TYR A 71 33.82 -1.91 34.28
CA TYR A 71 33.98 -3.16 33.53
C TYR A 71 34.92 -2.97 32.33
N ALA A 72 34.70 -1.93 31.52
CA ALA A 72 35.53 -1.65 30.35
C ALA A 72 37.01 -1.43 30.70
N GLN A 73 37.29 -0.83 31.86
CA GLN A 73 38.65 -0.58 32.36
C GLN A 73 39.28 -1.77 33.08
N SER A 74 38.53 -2.84 33.36
CA SER A 74 39.01 -3.99 34.13
C SER A 74 40.10 -4.79 33.41
N SER A 75 40.02 -4.91 32.09
CA SER A 75 41.02 -5.59 31.25
C SER A 75 40.88 -5.18 29.77
N PRO A 76 41.94 -5.35 28.95
CA PRO A 76 41.85 -5.14 27.50
C PRO A 76 40.77 -5.99 26.83
N ASN A 77 40.59 -7.24 27.27
CA ASN A 77 39.55 -8.13 26.74
C ASN A 77 38.14 -7.63 27.11
N ALA A 78 37.96 -7.05 28.29
CA ALA A 78 36.67 -6.48 28.70
C ALA A 78 36.28 -5.25 27.85
N SER A 79 37.25 -4.41 27.46
CA SER A 79 37.02 -3.30 26.53
C SER A 79 36.64 -3.74 25.11
N ARG A 80 36.89 -5.01 24.76
CA ARG A 80 36.57 -5.60 23.46
C ARG A 80 35.45 -6.64 23.54
N ASN A 81 34.65 -6.62 24.61
CA ASN A 81 33.56 -7.57 24.78
C ASN A 81 32.31 -7.11 24.00
N PRO A 82 31.77 -7.92 23.06
CA PRO A 82 30.50 -7.63 22.38
C PRO A 82 29.33 -7.33 23.33
N GLN A 83 29.20 -8.07 24.43
CA GLN A 83 28.10 -7.88 25.41
C GLN A 83 28.15 -6.50 26.08
N LEU A 84 29.33 -5.88 26.20
CA LEU A 84 29.46 -4.52 26.71
C LEU A 84 28.83 -3.53 25.73
N MET A 85 29.07 -3.69 24.42
CA MET A 85 28.52 -2.81 23.39
C MET A 85 27.00 -2.93 23.28
N GLU A 86 26.47 -4.16 23.33
CA GLU A 86 25.02 -4.40 23.36
C GLU A 86 24.37 -3.81 24.62
N CYS A 87 25.03 -3.93 25.77
CA CYS A 87 24.54 -3.34 27.02
C CYS A 87 24.50 -1.81 26.94
N ILE A 88 25.56 -1.16 26.40
CA ILE A 88 25.54 0.29 26.18
C ILE A 88 24.39 0.67 25.23
N THR A 89 24.23 -0.09 24.15
CA THR A 89 23.16 0.12 23.15
C THR A 89 21.76 0.06 23.77
N SER A 90 21.47 -0.94 24.59
CA SER A 90 20.16 -1.08 25.25
C SER A 90 19.87 0.09 26.21
N TRP A 91 20.88 0.54 26.95
CA TRP A 91 20.74 1.63 27.91
C TRP A 91 20.70 3.03 27.30
N LEU A 92 21.13 3.23 26.04
CA LEU A 92 20.99 4.51 25.33
C LEU A 92 19.53 4.96 25.17
N ARG A 93 18.55 4.07 25.34
CA ARG A 93 17.12 4.41 25.37
C ARG A 93 16.73 5.30 26.57
N GLU A 94 17.49 5.21 27.66
CA GLU A 94 17.18 5.85 28.95
C GLU A 94 18.32 6.75 29.45
N VAL A 95 19.56 6.45 29.06
CA VAL A 95 20.75 7.23 29.41
C VAL A 95 20.93 8.37 28.41
N PRO A 96 21.05 9.63 28.86
CA PRO A 96 21.38 10.74 27.98
C PRO A 96 22.71 10.49 27.24
N VAL A 97 22.70 10.60 25.92
CA VAL A 97 23.86 10.30 25.06
C VAL A 97 25.12 11.09 25.45
N ALA A 98 24.96 12.31 25.96
CA ALA A 98 26.05 13.15 26.44
C ALA A 98 26.86 12.49 27.57
N ASN A 99 26.26 11.65 28.41
CA ASN A 99 26.95 10.93 29.48
C ASN A 99 27.89 9.86 28.92
N ILE A 100 27.54 9.24 27.79
CA ILE A 100 28.41 8.26 27.10
C ILE A 100 29.53 8.99 26.36
N ILE A 101 29.21 10.06 25.61
CA ILE A 101 30.18 10.84 24.82
C ILE A 101 31.26 11.47 25.69
N ASN A 102 30.91 11.98 26.87
CA ASN A 102 31.86 12.60 27.79
C ASN A 102 32.60 11.59 28.70
N SER A 103 32.40 10.29 28.49
CA SER A 103 33.02 9.22 29.29
C SER A 103 34.12 8.48 28.51
N PRO A 104 34.97 7.70 29.21
CA PRO A 104 35.94 6.81 28.55
C PRO A 104 35.30 5.74 27.65
N LEU A 105 33.99 5.49 27.78
CA LEU A 105 33.27 4.52 26.92
C LEU A 105 33.30 4.93 25.46
N LEU A 106 33.39 6.23 25.15
CA LEU A 106 33.51 6.70 23.77
C LEU A 106 34.78 6.16 23.10
N ASP A 107 35.91 6.21 23.81
CA ASP A 107 37.18 5.66 23.29
C ASP A 107 37.09 4.14 23.13
N VAL A 108 36.36 3.45 24.02
CA VAL A 108 36.11 2.00 23.93
C VAL A 108 35.30 1.65 22.69
N ILE A 109 34.21 2.39 22.41
CA ILE A 109 33.38 2.19 21.21
C ILE A 109 34.21 2.39 19.93
N PHE A 110 34.94 3.51 19.81
CA PHE A 110 35.76 3.78 18.62
C PHE A 110 36.90 2.77 18.43
N ASN A 111 37.55 2.33 19.51
CA ASN A 111 38.57 1.28 19.43
C ASN A 111 37.96 -0.09 19.10
N GLY A 112 36.71 -0.34 19.52
CA GLY A 112 35.95 -1.55 19.19
C GLY A 112 35.71 -1.71 17.70
N ILE A 113 35.41 -0.61 16.98
CA ILE A 113 35.29 -0.60 15.50
C ILE A 113 36.62 -0.98 14.82
N VAL A 114 37.75 -0.80 15.51
CA VAL A 114 39.08 -1.18 15.03
C VAL A 114 39.44 -2.62 15.38
N ALA A 115 38.76 -3.22 16.35
CA ALA A 115 39.04 -4.55 16.84
C ALA A 115 38.11 -5.59 16.18
N ASP A 116 38.69 -6.61 15.55
CA ASP A 116 37.93 -7.67 14.87
C ASP A 116 36.94 -8.39 15.80
N GLU A 117 37.20 -8.41 17.11
CA GLU A 117 36.41 -9.17 18.08
C GLU A 117 35.03 -8.58 18.42
N CYS A 118 34.81 -7.28 18.19
CA CYS A 118 33.54 -6.59 18.54
C CYS A 118 33.16 -5.46 17.57
N SER A 119 33.71 -5.48 16.35
CA SER A 119 33.54 -4.41 15.37
C SER A 119 32.08 -4.18 14.98
N GLN A 120 31.30 -5.24 14.83
CA GLN A 120 29.88 -5.16 14.46
C GLN A 120 29.05 -4.52 15.57
N GLU A 121 29.15 -5.02 16.80
CA GLU A 121 28.39 -4.51 17.95
C GLU A 121 28.83 -3.08 18.31
N ALA A 122 30.12 -2.76 18.17
CA ALA A 122 30.63 -1.41 18.35
C ALA A 122 30.09 -0.45 17.27
N SER A 123 29.98 -0.90 16.02
CA SER A 123 29.39 -0.13 14.91
C SER A 123 27.90 0.14 15.14
N GLU A 124 27.16 -0.84 15.65
CA GLU A 124 25.74 -0.66 16.01
C GLU A 124 25.54 0.28 17.20
N CYS A 125 26.36 0.12 18.23
CA CYS A 125 26.39 1.02 19.39
C CYS A 125 26.68 2.46 18.95
N LEU A 126 27.70 2.68 18.12
CA LEU A 126 28.01 4.01 17.59
C LEU A 126 26.87 4.54 16.71
N GLY A 127 26.23 3.69 15.90
CA GLY A 127 25.06 4.06 15.11
C GLY A 127 23.90 4.59 15.97
N VAL A 128 23.64 3.98 17.13
CA VAL A 128 22.64 4.51 18.09
C VAL A 128 23.09 5.84 18.68
N VAL A 129 24.35 5.96 19.12
CA VAL A 129 24.91 7.23 19.63
C VAL A 129 24.75 8.36 18.59
N LEU A 130 25.01 8.08 17.31
CA LEU A 130 24.88 9.06 16.24
C LEU A 130 23.42 9.49 16.03
N ARG A 131 22.47 8.53 16.01
CA ARG A 131 21.04 8.83 15.86
C ARG A 131 20.48 9.70 16.97
N GLU A 132 20.92 9.50 18.20
CA GLU A 132 20.56 10.36 19.34
C GLU A 132 21.09 11.80 19.19
N THR A 133 22.06 12.04 18.31
CA THR A 133 22.56 13.39 17.97
C THR A 133 21.89 14.00 16.74
N GLY A 134 20.76 13.45 16.29
CA GLY A 134 20.02 13.91 15.12
C GLY A 134 19.44 15.33 15.24
N ASP A 135 19.12 15.79 16.46
CA ASP A 135 18.83 17.20 16.69
C ASP A 135 20.14 18.00 16.72
N VAL A 136 20.52 18.48 15.54
CA VAL A 136 21.76 19.23 15.31
C VAL A 136 21.85 20.49 16.16
N ASP A 137 20.73 21.14 16.48
CA ASP A 137 20.73 22.39 17.24
C ASP A 137 20.92 22.16 18.74
N GLU A 138 20.35 21.08 19.30
CA GLU A 138 20.56 20.67 20.69
C GLU A 138 21.90 19.93 20.90
N SER A 139 22.40 19.22 19.88
CA SER A 139 23.55 18.31 20.00
C SER A 139 24.88 18.90 19.52
N ARG A 140 25.02 20.23 19.41
CA ARG A 140 26.21 20.88 18.82
C ARG A 140 27.53 20.47 19.46
N ASP A 141 27.59 20.41 20.79
CA ASP A 141 28.81 20.05 21.52
C ASP A 141 29.17 18.57 21.30
N ALA A 142 28.16 17.69 21.26
CA ALA A 142 28.34 16.28 20.93
C ALA A 142 28.88 16.10 19.51
N ILE A 143 28.30 16.79 18.53
CA ILE A 143 28.75 16.75 17.12
C ILE A 143 30.19 17.26 16.99
N ALA A 144 30.55 18.33 17.71
CA ALA A 144 31.92 18.85 17.69
C ALA A 144 32.98 17.85 18.18
N ILE A 145 32.60 16.95 19.10
CA ILE A 145 33.47 15.86 19.60
C ILE A 145 33.48 14.68 18.64
N LEU A 146 32.30 14.27 18.14
CA LEU A 146 32.14 13.07 17.32
C LEU A 146 32.67 13.26 15.89
N PHE A 147 32.41 14.40 15.26
CA PHE A 147 32.71 14.62 13.85
C PHE A 147 34.19 14.38 13.48
N PRO A 148 35.20 14.95 14.19
CA PRO A 148 36.60 14.67 13.87
C PRO A 148 36.99 13.20 14.01
N ARG A 149 36.37 12.48 14.96
CA ARG A 149 36.63 11.05 15.21
C ARG A 149 36.02 10.18 14.12
N ILE A 150 34.82 10.51 13.64
CA ILE A 150 34.17 9.83 12.50
C ILE A 150 35.02 9.99 11.24
N ILE A 151 35.49 11.21 10.94
CA ILE A 151 36.34 11.46 9.76
C ILE A 151 37.68 10.72 9.85
N ALA A 152 38.23 10.54 11.06
CA ALA A 152 39.46 9.76 11.25
C ALA A 152 39.33 8.28 10.83
N LEU A 153 38.11 7.75 10.67
CA LEU A 153 37.87 6.39 10.16
C LEU A 153 37.96 6.30 8.62
N GLN A 154 37.88 7.42 7.88
CA GLN A 154 37.87 7.43 6.41
C GLN A 154 39.01 6.62 5.76
N PRO A 155 40.29 6.71 6.20
CA PRO A 155 41.36 5.95 5.58
C PRO A 155 41.16 4.43 5.61
N ARG A 156 40.34 3.92 6.53
CA ARG A 156 40.04 2.49 6.66
C ARG A 156 39.13 1.97 5.55
N ILE A 157 38.32 2.83 4.91
CA ILE A 157 37.48 2.45 3.76
C ILE A 157 38.35 1.83 2.67
N LYS A 158 39.47 2.49 2.36
CA LYS A 158 40.42 2.00 1.36
C LYS A 158 41.12 0.72 1.84
N ALA A 159 41.55 0.66 3.10
CA ALA A 159 42.24 -0.51 3.64
C ALA A 159 41.36 -1.77 3.55
N LEU A 160 40.10 -1.68 4.00
CA LEU A 160 39.15 -2.81 3.98
C LEU A 160 38.82 -3.25 2.55
N ALA A 161 38.67 -2.29 1.63
CA ALA A 161 38.45 -2.60 0.22
C ALA A 161 39.68 -3.26 -0.45
N ASP A 162 40.90 -2.83 -0.11
CA ASP A 162 42.15 -3.43 -0.60
C ASP A 162 42.40 -4.83 0.02
N GLU A 163 41.85 -5.10 1.22
CA GLU A 163 41.92 -6.38 1.93
C GLU A 163 40.80 -7.36 1.56
N GLU A 164 39.84 -6.96 0.72
CA GLU A 164 38.65 -7.74 0.35
C GLU A 164 37.76 -8.12 1.56
N ASP A 165 37.73 -7.28 2.60
CA ASP A 165 36.86 -7.43 3.78
C ASP A 165 35.52 -6.71 3.59
N SER A 166 34.54 -7.41 3.00
CA SER A 166 33.21 -6.86 2.71
C SER A 166 32.35 -6.66 3.96
N GLU A 167 32.48 -7.52 4.98
CA GLU A 167 31.76 -7.38 6.25
C GLU A 167 32.23 -6.13 7.01
N GLY A 168 33.54 -5.93 7.11
CA GLY A 168 34.13 -4.74 7.72
C GLY A 168 33.79 -3.46 6.95
N LEU A 169 33.84 -3.50 5.61
CA LEU A 169 33.46 -2.37 4.76
C LEU A 169 31.97 -2.01 4.94
N LYS A 170 31.08 -2.99 5.03
CA LYS A 170 29.65 -2.80 5.28
C LYS A 170 29.39 -2.17 6.64
N ALA A 171 30.02 -2.69 7.70
CA ALA A 171 29.89 -2.14 9.05
C ALA A 171 30.35 -0.67 9.11
N LEU A 172 31.51 -0.36 8.51
CA LEU A 172 32.02 1.02 8.45
C LEU A 172 31.12 1.93 7.61
N THR A 173 30.62 1.44 6.49
CA THR A 173 29.69 2.20 5.62
C THR A 173 28.41 2.55 6.37
N LYS A 174 27.84 1.60 7.12
CA LYS A 174 26.66 1.83 7.97
C LYS A 174 26.91 2.93 9.00
N VAL A 175 28.07 2.96 9.65
CA VAL A 175 28.44 4.01 10.61
C VAL A 175 28.53 5.38 9.93
N LEU A 176 29.25 5.47 8.81
CA LEU A 176 29.43 6.74 8.08
C LEU A 176 28.11 7.26 7.50
N ALA A 177 27.30 6.37 6.93
CA ALA A 177 25.98 6.72 6.44
C ALA A 177 25.05 7.17 7.57
N THR A 178 25.02 6.46 8.70
CA THR A 178 24.22 6.85 9.88
C THR A 178 24.64 8.23 10.40
N ALA A 179 25.93 8.54 10.44
CA ALA A 179 26.43 9.86 10.82
C ALA A 179 25.94 10.94 9.83
N ALA A 180 26.01 10.64 8.54
CA ALA A 180 25.59 11.57 7.49
C ALA A 180 24.07 11.80 7.48
N GLU A 181 23.27 10.76 7.74
CA GLU A 181 21.81 10.84 7.93
C GLU A 181 21.46 11.67 9.15
N SER A 182 22.09 11.37 10.30
CA SER A 182 21.81 12.07 11.57
C SER A 182 22.18 13.56 11.47
N TRP A 183 23.23 13.91 10.73
CA TRP A 183 23.70 15.28 10.59
C TRP A 183 23.32 15.91 9.24
N VAL A 184 22.32 15.38 8.54
CA VAL A 184 21.91 15.85 7.22
C VAL A 184 21.55 17.34 7.19
N VAL A 185 20.90 17.83 8.26
CA VAL A 185 20.57 19.25 8.43
C VAL A 185 21.84 20.10 8.56
N ALA A 186 22.87 19.61 9.26
CA ALA A 186 24.15 20.28 9.39
C ALA A 186 24.88 20.33 8.04
N ILE A 187 24.89 19.22 7.30
CA ILE A 187 25.46 19.11 5.95
C ILE A 187 24.80 20.12 5.01
N ALA A 188 23.47 20.24 5.05
CA ALA A 188 22.75 21.19 4.21
C ALA A 188 23.03 22.66 4.60
N ARG A 189 23.19 22.97 5.88
CA ARG A 189 23.48 24.33 6.38
C ARG A 189 24.94 24.75 6.15
N GLU A 190 25.89 23.85 6.35
CA GLU A 190 27.34 24.12 6.33
C GLU A 190 28.09 23.08 5.45
N PRO A 191 27.80 23.03 4.15
CA PRO A 191 28.32 21.99 3.24
C PRO A 191 29.85 21.94 3.22
N SER A 192 30.51 23.09 3.22
CA SER A 192 31.98 23.17 3.23
C SER A 192 32.62 22.52 4.46
N GLN A 193 31.99 22.57 5.63
CA GLN A 193 32.53 21.96 6.86
C GLN A 193 32.32 20.44 6.88
N PHE A 194 31.13 19.99 6.48
CA PHE A 194 30.76 18.58 6.55
C PHE A 194 31.07 17.78 5.26
N ARG A 195 31.55 18.43 4.20
CA ARG A 195 31.92 17.78 2.93
C ARG A 195 32.82 16.53 3.10
N PRO A 196 33.82 16.49 4.00
CA PRO A 196 34.62 15.28 4.21
C PRO A 196 33.78 14.04 4.56
N LEU A 197 32.67 14.21 5.30
CA LEU A 197 31.77 13.11 5.63
C LEU A 197 30.99 12.64 4.40
N VAL A 198 30.49 13.59 3.61
CA VAL A 198 29.78 13.30 2.35
C VAL A 198 30.71 12.58 1.37
N ASP A 199 31.95 13.04 1.23
CA ASP A 199 32.95 12.43 0.37
C ASP A 199 33.33 11.02 0.88
N ALA A 200 33.37 10.78 2.19
CA ALA A 200 33.62 9.45 2.77
C ALA A 200 32.47 8.47 2.46
N VAL A 201 31.21 8.91 2.55
CA VAL A 201 30.04 8.08 2.17
C VAL A 201 30.06 7.77 0.66
N LEU A 202 30.40 8.75 -0.18
CA LEU A 202 30.61 8.55 -1.61
C LEU A 202 31.75 7.57 -1.89
N GLU A 203 32.84 7.64 -1.11
CA GLU A 203 34.00 6.75 -1.22
C GLU A 203 33.64 5.29 -0.92
N CYS A 204 32.77 5.06 0.08
CA CYS A 204 32.23 3.74 0.40
C CYS A 204 31.45 3.18 -0.80
N ALA A 205 30.51 3.96 -1.35
CA ALA A 205 29.72 3.57 -2.52
C ALA A 205 30.59 3.25 -3.75
N LEU A 206 31.69 3.97 -3.95
CA LEU A 206 32.61 3.75 -5.05
C LEU A 206 33.42 2.45 -4.92
N ARG A 207 33.84 2.08 -3.70
CA ARG A 207 34.74 0.95 -3.46
C ARG A 207 34.02 -0.38 -3.21
N ASP A 208 32.72 -0.34 -2.97
CA ASP A 208 31.90 -1.52 -2.77
C ASP A 208 31.70 -2.30 -4.09
N GLN A 209 32.64 -3.20 -4.42
CA GLN A 209 32.57 -4.01 -5.64
C GLN A 209 31.51 -5.12 -5.55
N GLU A 210 31.27 -5.65 -4.35
CA GLU A 210 30.30 -6.73 -4.09
C GLU A 210 28.86 -6.22 -4.00
N ARG A 211 28.67 -4.89 -3.83
CA ARG A 211 27.37 -4.19 -3.75
C ARG A 211 26.59 -4.50 -2.48
N ASP A 212 27.30 -4.87 -1.42
CA ASP A 212 26.72 -5.29 -0.14
C ASP A 212 26.65 -4.16 0.89
N ALA A 213 27.32 -3.02 0.65
CA ALA A 213 27.44 -1.91 1.59
C ALA A 213 26.79 -0.62 1.08
N ILE A 214 26.67 -0.44 -0.23
CA ILE A 214 26.16 0.78 -0.87
C ILE A 214 24.69 1.06 -0.56
N ASP A 215 23.90 0.01 -0.29
CA ASP A 215 22.50 0.09 0.14
C ASP A 215 22.33 0.96 1.41
N CYS A 216 23.29 0.87 2.33
CA CYS A 216 23.34 1.65 3.56
C CYS A 216 23.44 3.15 3.30
N THR A 217 23.83 3.58 2.10
CA THR A 217 24.00 5.00 1.76
C THR A 217 22.75 5.63 1.12
N PHE A 218 21.78 4.84 0.67
CA PHE A 218 20.65 5.35 -0.12
C PHE A 218 19.75 6.31 0.68
N MET A 219 19.48 6.01 1.95
CA MET A 219 18.67 6.88 2.81
C MET A 219 19.33 8.24 3.03
N PHE A 220 20.65 8.27 3.25
CA PHE A 220 21.41 9.51 3.28
C PHE A 220 21.22 10.36 2.01
N TRP A 221 21.39 9.77 0.82
CA TRP A 221 21.28 10.52 -0.44
C TRP A 221 19.89 11.09 -0.66
N TYR A 222 18.85 10.32 -0.30
CA TYR A 222 17.46 10.75 -0.32
C TYR A 222 17.22 11.93 0.63
N GLU A 223 17.59 11.79 1.90
CA GLU A 223 17.41 12.82 2.94
C GLU A 223 18.14 14.11 2.58
N LEU A 224 19.41 14.02 2.16
CA LEU A 224 20.19 15.20 1.77
C LEU A 224 19.53 15.92 0.59
N LYS A 225 19.04 15.17 -0.40
CA LYS A 225 18.32 15.73 -1.54
C LYS A 225 17.07 16.50 -1.12
N GLN A 226 16.29 16.02 -0.13
CA GLN A 226 15.11 16.74 0.38
C GLN A 226 15.44 18.16 0.84
N TYR A 227 16.65 18.39 1.37
CA TYR A 227 17.12 19.73 1.73
C TYR A 227 17.65 20.50 0.52
N LEU A 228 18.48 19.88 -0.32
CA LEU A 228 19.13 20.58 -1.44
C LEU A 228 18.16 21.09 -2.51
N VAL A 229 16.98 20.49 -2.64
CA VAL A 229 15.94 20.99 -3.57
C VAL A 229 15.22 22.23 -3.06
N LEU A 230 15.34 22.57 -1.77
CA LEU A 230 14.72 23.76 -1.20
C LEU A 230 15.51 25.02 -1.59
N GLU A 231 14.81 26.10 -1.97
CA GLU A 231 15.42 27.36 -2.40
C GLU A 231 16.43 27.93 -1.39
N ARG A 232 16.16 27.76 -0.08
CA ARG A 232 17.04 28.24 1.00
C ARG A 232 18.43 27.58 1.01
N TYR A 233 18.60 26.43 0.38
CA TYR A 233 19.86 25.67 0.33
C TYR A 233 20.49 25.63 -1.08
N ILE A 234 20.12 26.57 -1.96
CA ILE A 234 20.63 26.60 -3.34
C ILE A 234 22.16 26.68 -3.43
N GLN A 235 22.81 27.41 -2.51
CA GLN A 235 24.27 27.49 -2.47
C GLN A 235 24.89 26.13 -2.13
N SER A 236 24.34 25.43 -1.14
CA SER A 236 24.75 24.07 -0.77
C SER A 236 24.51 23.07 -1.91
N ARG A 237 23.41 23.23 -2.65
CA ARG A 237 23.13 22.43 -3.84
C ARG A 237 24.23 22.59 -4.89
N VAL A 238 24.67 23.81 -5.17
CA VAL A 238 25.75 24.07 -6.13
C VAL A 238 27.06 23.44 -5.67
N GLU A 239 27.41 23.56 -4.38
CA GLU A 239 28.65 23.00 -3.82
C GLU A 239 28.71 21.47 -3.84
N LEU A 240 27.56 20.82 -3.62
CA LEU A 240 27.45 19.34 -3.56
C LEU A 240 26.99 18.71 -4.89
N MET A 241 26.68 19.50 -5.92
CA MET A 241 26.26 18.99 -7.23
C MET A 241 27.30 18.04 -7.85
N GLU A 242 28.59 18.33 -7.67
CA GLU A 242 29.69 17.47 -8.13
C GLU A 242 29.66 16.08 -7.46
N VAL A 243 29.25 16.01 -6.20
CA VAL A 243 29.14 14.74 -5.44
C VAL A 243 28.05 13.87 -6.04
N TYR A 244 26.85 14.44 -6.25
CA TYR A 244 25.75 13.73 -6.91
C TYR A 244 26.10 13.35 -8.35
N SER A 245 26.88 14.17 -9.06
CA SER A 245 27.39 13.85 -10.39
C SER A 245 28.27 12.60 -10.40
N LYS A 246 29.17 12.46 -9.43
CA LYS A 246 29.98 11.24 -9.23
C LYS A 246 29.12 10.06 -8.77
N LEU A 247 28.11 10.30 -7.94
CA LEU A 247 27.18 9.27 -7.50
C LEU A 247 26.45 8.65 -8.69
N VAL A 248 25.98 9.45 -9.65
CA VAL A 248 25.38 8.93 -10.90
C VAL A 248 26.36 8.04 -11.67
N ASP A 249 27.64 8.42 -11.76
CA ASP A 249 28.65 7.60 -12.44
C ASP A 249 28.86 6.25 -11.72
N ILE A 250 28.86 6.27 -10.38
CA ILE A 250 28.95 5.06 -9.53
C ILE A 250 27.72 4.17 -9.75
N MET A 251 26.50 4.73 -9.72
CA MET A 251 25.26 3.99 -9.95
C MET A 251 25.23 3.36 -11.35
N LEU A 252 25.68 4.08 -12.38
CA LEU A 252 25.77 3.54 -13.75
C LEU A 252 26.74 2.35 -13.85
N SER A 253 27.82 2.35 -13.05
CA SER A 253 28.74 1.22 -12.96
C SER A 253 28.11 0.04 -12.23
N HIS A 254 27.47 0.27 -11.08
CA HIS A 254 26.86 -0.79 -10.26
C HIS A 254 25.59 -1.39 -10.85
N LEU A 255 24.94 -0.67 -11.76
CA LEU A 255 23.79 -1.17 -12.54
C LEU A 255 24.14 -2.28 -13.55
N GLN A 256 25.42 -2.47 -13.86
CA GLN A 256 25.86 -3.50 -14.81
C GLN A 256 25.59 -4.90 -14.27
N TYR A 257 24.99 -5.75 -15.10
CA TYR A 257 24.88 -7.17 -14.78
C TYR A 257 26.25 -7.78 -14.48
N PRO A 258 26.35 -8.72 -13.53
CA PRO A 258 27.59 -9.43 -13.27
C PRO A 258 28.02 -10.24 -14.51
N LYS A 259 29.32 -10.56 -14.54
CA LYS A 259 29.87 -11.51 -15.51
C LYS A 259 29.89 -12.89 -14.82
N PRO A 260 29.32 -13.94 -15.42
CA PRO A 260 29.30 -15.26 -14.81
C PRO A 260 30.72 -15.80 -14.67
N ASP A 261 31.06 -16.32 -13.49
CA ASP A 261 32.39 -16.90 -13.22
C ASP A 261 32.62 -18.17 -14.06
N SER A 262 31.55 -18.90 -14.35
CA SER A 262 31.56 -20.06 -15.24
C SER A 262 31.77 -19.72 -16.73
N GLY A 263 31.62 -18.45 -17.11
CA GLY A 263 31.58 -18.00 -18.50
C GLY A 263 30.29 -18.35 -19.25
N ASN A 264 29.27 -18.88 -18.58
CA ASN A 264 27.98 -19.19 -19.18
C ASN A 264 27.08 -17.95 -19.30
N GLU A 265 27.10 -17.27 -20.44
CA GLU A 265 26.28 -16.07 -20.68
C GLU A 265 24.75 -16.29 -20.61
N THR A 266 24.29 -17.55 -20.56
CA THR A 266 22.87 -17.88 -20.41
C THR A 266 22.40 -17.90 -18.95
N ASP A 267 23.32 -17.97 -17.99
CA ASP A 267 23.05 -17.99 -16.56
C ASP A 267 24.04 -17.07 -15.85
N LEU A 268 23.65 -15.81 -15.67
CA LEU A 268 24.52 -14.75 -15.14
C LEU A 268 24.83 -14.93 -13.64
N PHE A 269 24.12 -15.82 -12.96
CA PHE A 269 24.21 -16.04 -11.52
C PHE A 269 24.56 -17.52 -11.19
N ASP A 270 24.99 -18.31 -12.19
CA ASP A 270 25.43 -19.70 -12.02
C ASP A 270 24.43 -20.59 -11.24
N GLY A 271 23.13 -20.31 -11.38
CA GLY A 271 22.03 -21.03 -10.75
C GLY A 271 21.56 -20.46 -9.41
N ASP A 272 22.19 -19.40 -8.89
CA ASP A 272 21.77 -18.70 -7.67
C ASP A 272 20.61 -17.73 -7.95
N ARG A 273 19.39 -18.24 -7.79
CA ARG A 273 18.16 -17.46 -7.97
C ARG A 273 17.94 -16.41 -6.88
N GLU A 274 18.48 -16.63 -5.68
CA GLU A 274 18.36 -15.66 -4.59
C GLU A 274 19.19 -14.42 -4.89
N GLN A 275 20.41 -14.62 -5.40
CA GLN A 275 21.28 -13.52 -5.84
C GLN A 275 20.69 -12.78 -7.06
N GLU A 276 20.06 -13.49 -8.01
CA GLU A 276 19.37 -12.85 -9.14
C GLU A 276 18.21 -11.94 -8.67
N GLU A 277 17.41 -12.40 -7.70
CA GLU A 277 16.30 -11.63 -7.13
C GLU A 277 16.80 -10.43 -6.32
N LYS A 278 17.81 -10.62 -5.45
CA LYS A 278 18.49 -9.54 -4.72
C LYS A 278 19.03 -8.49 -5.66
N PHE A 279 19.70 -8.89 -6.75
CA PHE A 279 20.21 -7.94 -7.74
C PHE A 279 19.08 -7.15 -8.40
N ARG A 280 17.94 -7.79 -8.72
CA ARG A 280 16.79 -7.09 -9.31
C ARG A 280 16.21 -6.03 -8.35
N GLU A 281 16.01 -6.37 -7.08
CA GLU A 281 15.54 -5.42 -6.07
C GLU A 281 16.53 -4.27 -5.88
N PHE A 282 17.82 -4.61 -5.80
CA PHE A 282 18.91 -3.65 -5.68
C PHE A 282 18.94 -2.64 -6.84
N ARG A 283 18.72 -3.09 -8.09
CA ARG A 283 18.61 -2.19 -9.25
C ARG A 283 17.44 -1.21 -9.14
N HIS A 284 16.32 -1.60 -8.52
CA HIS A 284 15.20 -0.69 -8.30
C HIS A 284 15.58 0.42 -7.30
N GLN A 285 16.26 0.08 -6.21
CA GLN A 285 16.75 1.04 -5.21
C GLN A 285 17.79 2.02 -5.79
N MET A 286 18.73 1.52 -6.59
CA MET A 286 19.65 2.39 -7.35
C MET A 286 18.90 3.30 -8.34
N GLY A 287 17.85 2.78 -8.97
CA GLY A 287 16.96 3.56 -9.84
C GLY A 287 16.28 4.72 -9.11
N ASP A 288 15.94 4.56 -7.83
CA ASP A 288 15.41 5.64 -7.00
C ASP A 288 16.49 6.65 -6.61
N THR A 289 17.68 6.19 -6.22
CA THR A 289 18.84 7.05 -5.95
C THR A 289 19.27 7.87 -7.18
N LEU A 290 19.14 7.31 -8.39
CA LEU A 290 19.35 8.04 -9.65
C LEU A 290 18.33 9.16 -9.86
N LYS A 291 17.05 8.95 -9.50
CA LYS A 291 16.02 10.01 -9.56
C LYS A 291 16.33 11.10 -8.55
N ASP A 292 16.75 10.73 -7.34
CA ASP A 292 17.15 11.71 -6.32
C ASP A 292 18.34 12.55 -6.80
N SER A 293 19.33 11.90 -7.40
CA SER A 293 20.47 12.60 -8.02
C SER A 293 20.05 13.51 -9.17
N CYS A 294 19.09 13.08 -9.98
CA CYS A 294 18.52 13.85 -11.08
C CYS A 294 17.81 15.13 -10.59
N GLU A 295 17.09 15.10 -9.45
CA GLU A 295 16.48 16.30 -8.89
C GLU A 295 17.50 17.35 -8.43
N VAL A 296 18.66 16.90 -7.92
CA VAL A 296 19.75 17.78 -7.48
C VAL A 296 20.53 18.35 -8.66
N MET A 297 20.87 17.52 -9.65
CA MET A 297 21.69 17.94 -10.80
C MET A 297 20.88 18.63 -11.90
N GLY A 298 19.62 18.27 -12.05
CA GLY A 298 18.80 18.59 -13.20
C GLY A 298 18.77 17.47 -14.24
N VAL A 299 17.65 17.39 -14.95
CA VAL A 299 17.34 16.33 -15.92
C VAL A 299 18.36 16.27 -17.05
N THR A 300 18.68 17.42 -17.65
CA THR A 300 19.60 17.51 -18.80
C THR A 300 20.97 16.93 -18.46
N GLU A 301 21.59 17.35 -17.36
CA GLU A 301 22.91 16.87 -16.92
C GLU A 301 22.90 15.36 -16.65
N CYS A 302 21.85 14.85 -15.99
CA CYS A 302 21.71 13.44 -15.70
C CYS A 302 21.53 12.60 -16.98
N LEU A 303 20.68 13.05 -17.91
CA LEU A 303 20.50 12.39 -19.21
C LEU A 303 21.77 12.47 -20.08
N THR A 304 22.52 13.57 -20.03
CA THR A 304 23.80 13.71 -20.74
C THR A 304 24.80 12.65 -20.27
N LYS A 305 24.86 12.32 -18.98
CA LYS A 305 25.72 11.20 -18.49
C LYS A 305 25.30 9.85 -19.07
N VAL A 306 23.99 9.59 -19.15
CA VAL A 306 23.45 8.38 -19.77
C VAL A 306 23.82 8.32 -21.26
N LEU A 307 23.60 9.42 -22.00
CA LEU A 307 23.96 9.54 -23.41
C LEU A 307 25.46 9.30 -23.63
N ASN A 308 26.32 9.95 -22.85
CA ASN A 308 27.77 9.79 -22.93
C ASN A 308 28.19 8.34 -22.69
N SER A 309 27.57 7.66 -21.73
CA SER A 309 27.85 6.24 -21.44
C SER A 309 27.53 5.34 -22.65
N ILE A 310 26.39 5.57 -23.29
CA ILE A 310 26.00 4.85 -24.53
C ILE A 310 26.99 5.15 -25.66
N GLN A 311 27.34 6.43 -25.89
CA GLN A 311 28.27 6.83 -26.94
C GLN A 311 29.67 6.26 -26.75
N VAL A 312 30.17 6.22 -25.50
CA VAL A 312 31.47 5.62 -25.16
C VAL A 312 31.48 4.13 -25.50
N TRP A 313 30.42 3.40 -25.16
CA TRP A 313 30.29 1.99 -25.54
C TRP A 313 30.25 1.83 -27.06
N MET A 314 29.44 2.62 -27.76
CA MET A 314 29.32 2.56 -29.22
C MET A 314 30.67 2.82 -29.91
N GLY A 315 31.44 3.81 -29.45
CA GLY A 315 32.75 4.13 -30.02
C GLY A 315 33.80 3.02 -29.84
N LYS A 316 33.70 2.24 -28.75
CA LYS A 316 34.65 1.16 -28.44
C LYS A 316 34.28 -0.18 -29.06
N TYR A 317 32.99 -0.52 -29.06
CA TYR A 317 32.51 -1.89 -29.22
C TYR A 317 31.55 -2.10 -30.40
N ALA A 318 30.95 -1.05 -30.97
CA ALA A 318 29.93 -1.23 -32.01
C ALA A 318 30.46 -1.93 -33.28
N SER A 319 31.74 -1.72 -33.62
CA SER A 319 32.38 -2.38 -34.77
C SER A 319 32.67 -3.86 -34.57
N GLN A 320 32.54 -4.36 -33.33
CA GLN A 320 32.83 -5.74 -32.94
C GLN A 320 31.56 -6.59 -32.78
N VAL A 321 30.38 -6.02 -33.07
CA VAL A 321 29.10 -6.73 -32.98
C VAL A 321 28.95 -7.71 -34.14
N GLU A 322 28.74 -8.99 -33.82
CA GLU A 322 28.51 -10.06 -34.80
C GLU A 322 27.18 -10.76 -34.54
N GLY A 323 26.13 -10.36 -35.27
CA GLY A 323 24.79 -10.92 -35.09
C GLY A 323 24.26 -10.64 -33.67
N THR A 324 24.00 -11.71 -32.91
CA THR A 324 23.52 -11.63 -31.51
C THR A 324 24.63 -11.54 -30.47
N LYS A 325 25.90 -11.66 -30.88
CA LYS A 325 27.05 -11.51 -29.98
C LYS A 325 27.41 -10.04 -29.86
N VAL A 326 27.15 -9.50 -28.68
CA VAL A 326 27.39 -8.10 -28.35
C VAL A 326 28.45 -8.03 -27.24
N PRO A 327 29.66 -7.51 -27.52
CA PRO A 327 30.72 -7.45 -26.52
C PRO A 327 30.37 -6.44 -25.43
N GLU A 328 30.66 -6.81 -24.17
CA GLU A 328 30.42 -5.95 -23.00
C GLU A 328 29.00 -5.37 -22.97
N TRP A 329 28.00 -6.16 -23.36
CA TRP A 329 26.60 -5.70 -23.45
C TRP A 329 26.07 -5.18 -22.11
N GLN A 330 26.62 -5.63 -20.98
CA GLN A 330 26.29 -5.17 -19.63
C GLN A 330 26.57 -3.67 -19.47
N GLN A 331 27.66 -3.17 -20.05
CA GLN A 331 28.02 -1.74 -20.05
C GLN A 331 27.05 -0.89 -20.87
N LEU A 332 26.38 -1.48 -21.87
CA LEU A 332 25.35 -0.81 -22.65
C LEU A 332 23.96 -0.94 -22.00
N GLU A 333 23.67 -2.06 -21.34
CA GLU A 333 22.38 -2.28 -20.69
C GLU A 333 22.18 -1.39 -19.45
N ALA A 334 23.23 -1.18 -18.66
CA ALA A 334 23.17 -0.33 -17.47
C ALA A 334 22.64 1.10 -17.73
N PRO A 335 23.17 1.87 -18.73
CA PRO A 335 22.61 3.17 -19.05
C PRO A 335 21.19 3.10 -19.63
N LEU A 336 20.78 2.01 -20.29
CA LEU A 336 19.38 1.82 -20.72
C LEU A 336 18.44 1.67 -19.53
N PHE A 337 18.86 0.88 -18.53
CA PHE A 337 18.10 0.76 -17.29
C PHE A 337 18.01 2.10 -16.56
N ALA A 338 19.12 2.84 -16.46
CA ALA A 338 19.13 4.18 -15.89
C ALA A 338 18.18 5.12 -16.63
N LEU A 339 18.21 5.11 -17.97
CA LEU A 339 17.29 5.89 -18.80
C LEU A 339 15.83 5.56 -18.51
N ARG A 340 15.50 4.27 -18.35
CA ARG A 340 14.16 3.80 -17.97
C ARG A 340 13.78 4.30 -16.58
N ALA A 341 14.67 4.18 -15.60
CA ALA A 341 14.43 4.62 -14.22
C ALA A 341 14.14 6.12 -14.15
N LEU A 342 14.92 6.91 -14.89
CA LEU A 342 14.81 8.36 -14.99
C LEU A 342 13.57 8.84 -15.76
N GLY A 343 12.88 7.99 -16.53
CA GLY A 343 11.83 8.46 -17.43
C GLY A 343 10.63 9.16 -16.77
N ARG A 344 10.43 9.00 -15.46
CA ARG A 344 9.41 9.78 -14.70
C ARG A 344 9.85 11.21 -14.38
N MET A 345 11.15 11.49 -14.46
CA MET A 345 11.75 12.80 -14.16
C MET A 345 11.77 13.70 -15.39
N VAL A 346 11.58 13.15 -16.57
CA VAL A 346 11.76 13.85 -17.84
C VAL A 346 10.42 14.41 -18.30
N ASP A 347 10.41 15.71 -18.60
CA ASP A 347 9.25 16.38 -19.18
C ASP A 347 9.09 15.97 -20.67
N LYS A 348 7.85 15.96 -21.15
CA LYS A 348 7.54 15.73 -22.57
C LYS A 348 8.13 16.80 -23.49
N ASP A 349 8.47 17.98 -22.96
CA ASP A 349 9.06 19.11 -23.69
C ASP A 349 10.61 19.08 -23.69
N GLU A 350 11.26 17.98 -23.27
CA GLU A 350 12.72 17.86 -23.29
C GLU A 350 13.26 17.74 -24.73
N GLU A 351 13.94 18.77 -25.22
CA GLU A 351 14.42 18.85 -26.61
C GLU A 351 15.96 18.80 -26.76
N ILE A 352 16.71 18.61 -25.67
CA ILE A 352 18.18 18.71 -25.70
C ILE A 352 18.81 17.32 -25.88
N VAL A 353 18.46 16.37 -25.04
CA VAL A 353 19.15 15.07 -24.96
C VAL A 353 18.34 13.94 -25.60
N LEU A 354 17.02 13.89 -25.40
CA LEU A 354 16.15 12.85 -25.93
C LEU A 354 16.14 12.76 -27.46
N PRO A 355 16.10 13.87 -28.24
CA PRO A 355 16.22 13.80 -29.70
C PRO A 355 17.51 13.11 -30.19
N GLN A 356 18.58 13.16 -29.38
CA GLN A 356 19.84 12.47 -29.68
C GLN A 356 19.81 10.99 -29.24
N LEU A 357 19.14 10.68 -28.12
CA LEU A 357 19.01 9.32 -27.59
C LEU A 357 18.07 8.44 -28.42
N MET A 358 16.89 8.94 -28.79
CA MET A 358 15.82 8.12 -29.40
C MET A 358 16.26 7.42 -30.71
N PRO A 359 16.98 8.09 -31.64
CA PRO A 359 17.51 7.42 -32.83
C PRO A 359 18.54 6.33 -32.52
N LEU A 360 19.31 6.46 -31.44
CA LEU A 360 20.29 5.47 -31.02
C LEU A 360 19.61 4.23 -30.45
N LEU A 361 18.50 4.41 -29.72
CA LEU A 361 17.76 3.30 -29.10
C LEU A 361 17.26 2.28 -30.13
N VAL A 362 16.70 2.74 -31.25
CA VAL A 362 16.21 1.86 -32.31
C VAL A 362 17.33 1.17 -33.10
N GLN A 363 18.59 1.61 -32.93
CA GLN A 363 19.79 1.04 -33.55
C GLN A 363 20.56 0.09 -32.61
N ILE A 364 20.08 -0.12 -31.39
CA ILE A 364 20.73 -1.00 -30.42
C ILE A 364 20.82 -2.43 -30.98
N PRO A 365 22.00 -3.07 -30.86
CA PRO A 365 22.24 -4.38 -31.45
C PRO A 365 21.33 -5.47 -30.85
N PRO A 366 21.07 -6.54 -31.61
CA PRO A 366 20.10 -7.55 -31.23
C PRO A 366 20.65 -8.52 -30.18
N HIS A 367 20.63 -8.12 -28.92
CA HIS A 367 20.84 -8.97 -27.74
C HIS A 367 19.55 -9.03 -26.91
N GLU A 368 19.23 -10.17 -26.28
CA GLU A 368 17.94 -10.36 -25.58
C GLU A 368 17.72 -9.33 -24.48
N LYS A 369 18.68 -9.18 -23.55
CA LYS A 369 18.58 -8.22 -22.44
C LYS A 369 18.59 -6.76 -22.92
N LEU A 370 19.31 -6.45 -24.00
CA LEU A 370 19.32 -5.10 -24.57
C LEU A 370 17.99 -4.77 -25.23
N ARG A 371 17.43 -5.69 -26.01
CA ARG A 371 16.12 -5.52 -26.64
C ARG A 371 15.03 -5.34 -25.60
N PHE A 372 15.04 -6.15 -24.54
CA PHE A 372 14.13 -5.99 -23.41
C PHE A 372 14.27 -4.59 -22.79
N ALA A 373 15.49 -4.15 -22.45
CA ALA A 373 15.73 -2.84 -21.87
C ALA A 373 15.27 -1.70 -22.79
N THR A 374 15.58 -1.77 -24.08
CA THR A 374 15.15 -0.80 -25.10
C THR A 374 13.63 -0.70 -25.21
N ILE A 375 12.92 -1.84 -25.29
CA ILE A 375 11.45 -1.88 -25.34
C ILE A 375 10.86 -1.17 -24.12
N MET A 376 11.40 -1.45 -22.94
CA MET A 376 10.93 -0.87 -21.68
C MET A 376 11.26 0.62 -21.55
N VAL A 377 12.38 1.08 -22.12
CA VAL A 377 12.67 2.51 -22.25
C VAL A 377 11.65 3.15 -23.18
N LEU A 378 11.46 2.63 -24.39
CA LEU A 378 10.52 3.21 -25.37
C LEU A 378 9.10 3.28 -24.81
N GLY A 379 8.63 2.24 -24.13
CA GLY A 379 7.33 2.23 -23.45
C GLY A 379 7.21 3.21 -22.29
N ARG A 380 8.32 3.74 -21.77
CA ARG A 380 8.34 4.74 -20.69
C ARG A 380 8.30 6.18 -21.19
N TYR A 381 8.78 6.43 -22.41
CA TYR A 381 8.86 7.76 -23.01
C TYR A 381 7.75 8.02 -24.04
N THR A 382 6.64 7.30 -23.97
CA THR A 382 5.52 7.42 -24.92
C THR A 382 4.83 8.78 -24.89
N GLU A 383 4.74 9.44 -23.73
CA GLU A 383 4.25 10.82 -23.62
C GLU A 383 5.15 11.81 -24.38
N TRP A 384 6.47 11.64 -24.28
CA TRP A 384 7.42 12.44 -25.04
C TRP A 384 7.31 12.16 -26.54
N THR A 385 7.16 10.90 -26.94
CA THR A 385 6.94 10.53 -28.35
C THR A 385 5.61 11.08 -28.88
N ALA A 386 4.57 11.18 -28.05
CA ALA A 386 3.31 11.81 -28.44
C ALA A 386 3.48 13.31 -28.75
N ALA A 387 4.40 13.99 -28.05
CA ALA A 387 4.78 15.37 -28.33
C ALA A 387 5.73 15.52 -29.54
N HIS A 388 6.45 14.46 -29.93
CA HIS A 388 7.42 14.43 -31.03
C HIS A 388 7.10 13.31 -32.06
N PRO A 389 6.04 13.47 -32.88
CA PRO A 389 5.50 12.40 -33.73
C PRO A 389 6.47 11.81 -34.75
N GLU A 390 7.53 12.51 -35.13
CA GLU A 390 8.54 12.05 -36.08
C GLU A 390 9.29 10.80 -35.62
N TYR A 391 9.32 10.54 -34.30
CA TYR A 391 9.94 9.34 -33.73
C TYR A 391 8.97 8.17 -33.56
N LEU A 392 7.65 8.39 -33.71
CA LEU A 392 6.65 7.36 -33.44
C LEU A 392 6.81 6.14 -34.35
N GLU A 393 6.88 6.34 -35.66
CA GLU A 393 6.93 5.23 -36.63
C GLU A 393 8.13 4.29 -36.42
N PRO A 394 9.39 4.75 -36.33
CA PRO A 394 10.53 3.85 -36.10
C PRO A 394 10.45 3.14 -34.74
N GLN A 395 10.00 3.81 -33.69
CA GLN A 395 9.83 3.20 -32.37
C GLN A 395 8.72 2.14 -32.38
N PHE A 396 7.56 2.47 -32.93
CA PHE A 396 6.40 1.58 -33.00
C PHE A 396 6.72 0.34 -33.82
N ASN A 397 7.39 0.49 -34.97
CA ASN A 397 7.87 -0.64 -35.78
C ASN A 397 8.86 -1.53 -35.01
N TYR A 398 9.76 -0.94 -34.21
CA TYR A 398 10.66 -1.70 -33.34
C TYR A 398 9.89 -2.57 -32.33
N ILE A 399 8.84 -2.01 -31.70
CA ILE A 399 7.99 -2.76 -30.76
C ILE A 399 7.21 -3.86 -31.47
N VAL A 400 6.55 -3.58 -32.60
CA VAL A 400 5.78 -4.57 -33.36
C VAL A 400 6.65 -5.72 -33.84
N ASN A 401 7.87 -5.43 -34.34
CA ASN A 401 8.82 -6.46 -34.76
C ASN A 401 9.30 -7.33 -33.59
N SER A 402 9.25 -6.83 -32.35
CA SER A 402 9.68 -7.58 -31.17
C SER A 402 8.74 -8.75 -30.83
N PHE A 403 7.49 -8.75 -31.32
CA PHE A 403 6.57 -9.90 -31.20
C PHE A 403 6.98 -11.12 -32.04
N GLN A 404 7.95 -10.98 -32.94
CA GLN A 404 8.53 -12.11 -33.69
C GLN A 404 9.61 -12.84 -32.89
N SER A 405 9.97 -12.37 -31.70
CA SER A 405 10.95 -13.03 -30.83
C SER A 405 10.36 -14.28 -30.18
N ASP A 406 11.19 -15.31 -29.99
CA ASP A 406 10.81 -16.50 -29.21
C ASP A 406 10.86 -16.28 -27.68
N SER A 407 11.43 -15.16 -27.22
CA SER A 407 11.54 -14.84 -25.80
C SER A 407 10.22 -14.31 -25.24
N ARG A 408 9.69 -15.03 -24.24
CA ARG A 408 8.46 -14.63 -23.53
C ARG A 408 8.63 -13.31 -22.78
N GLU A 409 9.84 -12.98 -22.31
CA GLU A 409 10.12 -11.72 -21.63
C GLU A 409 10.01 -10.54 -22.60
N ILE A 410 10.57 -10.69 -23.81
CA ILE A 410 10.49 -9.67 -24.87
C ILE A 410 9.04 -9.46 -25.31
N ILE A 411 8.27 -10.54 -25.51
CA ILE A 411 6.86 -10.45 -25.90
C ILE A 411 6.04 -9.71 -24.83
N ARG A 412 6.24 -10.04 -23.55
CA ARG A 412 5.56 -9.36 -22.42
C ARG A 412 5.91 -7.87 -22.37
N ALA A 413 7.19 -7.54 -22.49
CA ALA A 413 7.64 -6.15 -22.53
C ALA A 413 7.03 -5.40 -23.73
N ALA A 414 6.99 -6.04 -24.90
CA ALA A 414 6.42 -5.44 -26.11
C ALA A 414 4.91 -5.21 -25.98
N ALA A 415 4.16 -6.15 -25.38
CA ALA A 415 2.74 -5.99 -25.08
C ALA A 415 2.47 -4.78 -24.17
N LEU A 416 3.23 -4.65 -23.08
CA LEU A 416 3.15 -3.50 -22.19
C LEU A 416 3.52 -2.19 -22.89
N SER A 417 4.56 -2.18 -23.73
CA SER A 417 4.89 -0.98 -24.50
C SER A 417 3.81 -0.61 -25.51
N ILE A 418 3.17 -1.59 -26.19
CA ILE A 418 2.02 -1.33 -27.07
C ILE A 418 0.88 -0.66 -26.30
N LYS A 419 0.59 -1.10 -25.06
CA LYS A 419 -0.41 -0.42 -24.21
C LYS A 419 -0.11 1.06 -24.09
N PHE A 420 1.12 1.43 -23.70
CA PHE A 420 1.51 2.82 -23.50
C PHE A 420 1.49 3.63 -24.82
N PHE A 421 2.08 3.10 -25.90
CA PHE A 421 2.06 3.75 -27.21
C PHE A 421 0.63 4.00 -27.70
N CYS A 422 -0.25 3.01 -27.57
CA CYS A 422 -1.63 3.16 -27.99
C CYS A 422 -2.44 4.09 -27.09
N THR A 423 -2.09 4.23 -25.80
CA THR A 423 -2.78 5.12 -24.86
C THR A 423 -2.37 6.58 -25.08
N ASP A 424 -1.07 6.85 -25.15
CA ASP A 424 -0.54 8.21 -25.23
C ASP A 424 -0.57 8.76 -26.66
N CYS A 425 -0.29 7.90 -27.66
CA CYS A 425 -0.27 8.27 -29.08
C CYS A 425 -1.59 7.94 -29.80
N LYS A 426 -2.71 7.71 -29.09
CA LYS A 426 -4.02 7.32 -29.68
C LYS A 426 -4.49 8.19 -30.85
N ASN A 427 -4.28 9.51 -30.75
CA ASN A 427 -4.67 10.45 -31.81
C ASN A 427 -3.79 10.28 -33.06
N LEU A 428 -2.50 10.05 -32.88
CA LEU A 428 -1.53 9.84 -33.97
C LEU A 428 -1.75 8.48 -34.67
N LEU A 429 -2.17 7.47 -33.91
CA LEU A 429 -2.45 6.12 -34.40
C LEU A 429 -3.85 5.95 -35.01
N SER A 430 -4.70 6.98 -35.00
CA SER A 430 -6.08 6.89 -35.47
C SER A 430 -6.20 6.43 -36.93
N GLY A 431 -5.30 6.87 -37.81
CA GLY A 431 -5.27 6.45 -39.21
C GLY A 431 -4.95 4.96 -39.43
N GLN A 432 -4.38 4.29 -38.43
CA GLN A 432 -3.93 2.90 -38.48
C GLN A 432 -4.86 1.94 -37.72
N VAL A 433 -6.04 2.40 -37.27
CA VAL A 433 -6.95 1.61 -36.41
C VAL A 433 -7.33 0.23 -36.99
N LEU A 434 -7.43 0.07 -38.31
CA LEU A 434 -7.71 -1.24 -38.92
C LEU A 434 -6.48 -2.15 -39.03
N GLN A 435 -5.30 -1.57 -39.22
CA GLN A 435 -4.03 -2.31 -39.21
C GLN A 435 -3.74 -2.82 -37.80
N LEU A 436 -3.98 -2.00 -36.77
CA LEU A 436 -3.89 -2.38 -35.37
C LEU A 436 -4.86 -3.52 -35.03
N GLN A 437 -6.06 -3.54 -35.60
CA GLN A 437 -7.01 -4.63 -35.40
C GLN A 437 -6.47 -5.95 -35.98
N SER A 438 -5.89 -5.89 -37.18
CA SER A 438 -5.32 -7.07 -37.84
C SER A 438 -4.12 -7.61 -37.05
N PHE A 439 -3.28 -6.73 -36.52
CA PHE A 439 -2.19 -7.08 -35.62
C PHE A 439 -2.72 -7.72 -34.33
N TYR A 440 -3.67 -7.06 -33.66
CA TYR A 440 -4.29 -7.52 -32.41
C TYR A 440 -4.84 -8.93 -32.54
N ASP A 441 -5.63 -9.19 -33.58
CA ASP A 441 -6.26 -10.51 -33.78
C ASP A 441 -5.24 -11.63 -34.04
N GLN A 442 -4.10 -11.31 -34.66
CA GLN A 442 -3.02 -12.27 -34.94
C GLN A 442 -2.17 -12.61 -33.72
N VAL A 443 -1.96 -11.66 -32.81
CA VAL A 443 -1.07 -11.84 -31.65
C VAL A 443 -1.79 -12.33 -30.41
N LEU A 444 -3.08 -12.02 -30.24
CA LEU A 444 -3.82 -12.21 -28.99
C LEU A 444 -3.70 -13.64 -28.42
N ASP A 445 -3.87 -14.66 -29.27
CA ASP A 445 -3.87 -16.06 -28.84
C ASP A 445 -2.47 -16.59 -28.46
N LYS A 446 -1.40 -15.85 -28.80
CA LYS A 446 0.00 -16.19 -28.46
C LYS A 446 0.47 -15.55 -27.16
N LEU A 447 -0.28 -14.60 -26.63
CA LEU A 447 0.12 -13.82 -25.46
C LEU A 447 -0.21 -14.53 -24.15
N PRO A 448 0.57 -14.32 -23.09
CA PRO A 448 0.14 -14.59 -21.71
C PRO A 448 -1.07 -13.73 -21.33
N ASP A 449 -1.88 -14.17 -20.35
CA ASP A 449 -3.17 -13.52 -20.05
C ASP A 449 -3.06 -12.04 -19.65
N LEU A 450 -2.12 -11.67 -18.78
CA LEU A 450 -1.87 -10.26 -18.45
C LEU A 450 -1.52 -9.42 -19.69
N SER A 451 -0.71 -9.95 -20.59
CA SER A 451 -0.32 -9.27 -21.82
C SER A 451 -1.47 -9.17 -22.83
N LYS A 452 -2.45 -10.08 -22.79
CA LYS A 452 -3.70 -9.92 -23.55
C LYS A 452 -4.46 -8.69 -23.08
N GLU A 453 -4.62 -8.53 -21.76
CA GLU A 453 -5.28 -7.37 -21.18
C GLU A 453 -4.57 -6.06 -21.55
N GLU A 454 -3.24 -6.01 -21.41
CA GLU A 454 -2.41 -4.84 -21.76
C GLU A 454 -2.60 -4.40 -23.22
N VAL A 455 -2.47 -5.33 -24.18
CA VAL A 455 -2.64 -5.00 -25.60
C VAL A 455 -4.10 -4.59 -25.89
N THR A 456 -5.07 -5.25 -25.25
CA THR A 456 -6.50 -4.92 -25.39
C THR A 456 -6.81 -3.50 -24.92
N GLU A 457 -6.23 -3.10 -23.78
CA GLU A 457 -6.36 -1.74 -23.24
C GLU A 457 -5.75 -0.70 -24.18
N GLY A 458 -4.59 -1.00 -24.76
CA GLY A 458 -3.96 -0.17 -25.79
C GLY A 458 -4.88 0.02 -26.99
N VAL A 459 -5.26 -1.06 -27.68
CA VAL A 459 -6.04 -0.94 -28.93
C VAL A 459 -7.43 -0.34 -28.70
N SER A 460 -8.07 -0.64 -27.57
CA SER A 460 -9.36 -0.03 -27.22
C SER A 460 -9.26 1.48 -26.99
N SER A 461 -8.13 1.98 -26.49
CA SER A 461 -7.87 3.42 -26.36
C SER A 461 -7.80 4.14 -27.72
N VAL A 462 -7.24 3.48 -28.76
CA VAL A 462 -7.23 4.01 -30.13
C VAL A 462 -8.64 3.98 -30.74
N VAL A 463 -9.43 2.95 -30.45
CA VAL A 463 -10.84 2.86 -30.87
C VAL A 463 -11.69 3.96 -30.21
N ALA A 464 -11.42 4.28 -28.94
CA ALA A 464 -12.16 5.27 -28.17
C ALA A 464 -12.07 6.70 -28.73
N VAL A 465 -11.01 7.04 -29.46
CA VAL A 465 -10.83 8.38 -30.06
C VAL A 465 -11.38 8.50 -31.48
N GLN A 466 -11.89 7.41 -32.05
CA GLN A 466 -12.46 7.44 -33.40
C GLN A 466 -13.78 8.23 -33.43
N PRO A 467 -14.18 8.76 -34.60
CA PRO A 467 -15.46 9.45 -34.74
C PRO A 467 -16.63 8.58 -34.25
N VAL A 468 -17.60 9.19 -33.55
CA VAL A 468 -18.77 8.50 -32.96
C VAL A 468 -19.55 7.67 -33.99
N THR A 469 -19.57 8.11 -35.25
CA THR A 469 -20.23 7.39 -36.37
C THR A 469 -19.60 6.04 -36.66
N GLU A 470 -18.31 5.87 -36.38
CA GLU A 470 -17.56 4.64 -36.62
C GLU A 470 -17.56 3.70 -35.40
N THR A 471 -17.98 4.17 -34.21
CA THR A 471 -17.91 3.42 -32.96
C THR A 471 -18.58 2.05 -33.07
N TYR A 472 -19.81 1.99 -33.60
CA TYR A 472 -20.53 0.72 -33.78
C TYR A 472 -19.78 -0.24 -34.69
N ARG A 473 -19.28 0.25 -35.84
CA ARG A 473 -18.54 -0.57 -36.81
C ARG A 473 -17.25 -1.10 -36.21
N LEU A 474 -16.48 -0.25 -35.53
CA LEU A 474 -15.20 -0.62 -34.93
C LEU A 474 -15.36 -1.55 -33.75
N LEU A 475 -16.34 -1.31 -32.86
CA LEU A 475 -16.67 -2.26 -31.81
C LEU A 475 -16.99 -3.63 -32.40
N LYS A 476 -17.79 -3.69 -33.47
CA LYS A 476 -18.08 -4.96 -34.16
C LYS A 476 -16.81 -5.63 -34.69
N THR A 477 -15.94 -4.89 -35.37
CA THR A 477 -14.67 -5.43 -35.91
C THR A 477 -13.74 -5.98 -34.82
N TYR A 478 -13.65 -5.32 -33.66
CA TYR A 478 -12.74 -5.70 -32.58
C TYR A 478 -13.35 -6.73 -31.61
N CYS A 479 -14.62 -6.58 -31.25
CA CYS A 479 -15.26 -7.36 -30.21
C CYS A 479 -15.94 -8.63 -30.75
N ASP A 480 -16.43 -8.68 -32.00
CA ASP A 480 -17.04 -9.91 -32.53
C ASP A 480 -16.07 -11.11 -32.50
N PRO A 481 -14.79 -10.98 -32.90
CA PRO A 481 -13.81 -12.06 -32.72
C PRO A 481 -13.63 -12.48 -31.26
N LEU A 482 -13.69 -11.52 -30.31
CA LEU A 482 -13.60 -11.83 -28.88
C LEU A 482 -14.83 -12.58 -28.38
N VAL A 483 -16.02 -12.17 -28.81
CA VAL A 483 -17.29 -12.82 -28.46
C VAL A 483 -17.37 -14.23 -29.07
N GLN A 484 -16.87 -14.42 -30.29
CA GLN A 484 -16.78 -15.74 -30.91
C GLN A 484 -15.81 -16.67 -30.14
N ARG A 485 -14.63 -16.17 -29.76
CA ARG A 485 -13.69 -16.89 -28.90
C ARG A 485 -14.30 -17.22 -27.53
N LEU A 486 -15.07 -16.30 -26.95
CA LEU A 486 -15.78 -16.50 -25.69
C LEU A 486 -16.77 -17.67 -25.79
N MET A 487 -17.60 -17.68 -26.83
CA MET A 487 -18.58 -18.77 -27.04
C MET A 487 -17.91 -20.11 -27.32
N ALA A 488 -16.80 -20.13 -28.07
CA ALA A 488 -16.03 -21.35 -28.26
C ALA A 488 -15.47 -21.89 -26.94
N LYS A 489 -14.95 -21.02 -26.07
CA LYS A 489 -14.51 -21.38 -24.70
C LYS A 489 -15.67 -21.87 -23.84
N ALA A 490 -16.81 -21.19 -23.86
CA ALA A 490 -18.00 -21.58 -23.10
C ALA A 490 -18.50 -22.98 -23.48
N ASN A 491 -18.52 -23.31 -24.77
CA ASN A 491 -18.95 -24.63 -25.26
C ASN A 491 -17.94 -25.76 -24.94
N SER A 492 -16.69 -25.43 -24.63
CA SER A 492 -15.62 -26.40 -24.35
C SER A 492 -15.23 -26.48 -22.87
N ALA A 493 -15.65 -25.51 -22.06
CA ALA A 493 -15.35 -25.42 -20.63
C ALA A 493 -16.08 -26.52 -19.85
N THR A 494 -15.40 -27.64 -19.65
CA THR A 494 -15.89 -28.79 -18.86
C THR A 494 -15.16 -28.94 -17.53
N ASN A 495 -13.92 -28.47 -17.45
CA ASN A 495 -13.06 -28.48 -16.27
C ASN A 495 -12.89 -27.08 -15.67
N GLU A 496 -12.35 -27.01 -14.46
CA GLU A 496 -12.12 -25.75 -13.74
C GLU A 496 -11.17 -24.81 -14.49
N GLU A 497 -10.06 -25.32 -15.03
CA GLU A 497 -9.10 -24.54 -15.83
C GLU A 497 -9.77 -23.90 -17.06
N GLY A 498 -10.63 -24.63 -17.76
CA GLY A 498 -11.41 -24.11 -18.89
C GLY A 498 -12.43 -23.06 -18.47
N LYS A 499 -13.08 -23.22 -17.31
CA LYS A 499 -13.99 -22.22 -16.73
C LYS A 499 -13.23 -20.94 -16.32
N LEU A 500 -12.04 -21.05 -15.74
CA LEU A 500 -11.19 -19.90 -15.41
C LEU A 500 -10.72 -19.17 -16.68
N ALA A 501 -10.24 -19.91 -17.69
CA ALA A 501 -9.83 -19.32 -18.96
C ALA A 501 -10.99 -18.62 -19.70
N LEU A 502 -12.23 -19.07 -19.50
CA LEU A 502 -13.44 -18.39 -19.97
C LEU A 502 -13.68 -17.08 -19.21
N ALA A 503 -13.56 -17.13 -17.88
CA ALA A 503 -13.70 -15.97 -17.00
C ALA A 503 -12.66 -14.87 -17.32
N ASP A 504 -11.40 -15.24 -17.55
CA ASP A 504 -10.35 -14.28 -17.92
C ASP A 504 -10.56 -13.70 -19.32
N HIS A 505 -11.09 -14.48 -20.27
CA HIS A 505 -11.42 -13.97 -21.60
C HIS A 505 -12.52 -12.89 -21.58
N LEU A 506 -13.47 -12.95 -20.64
CA LEU A 506 -14.49 -11.90 -20.43
C LEU A 506 -13.87 -10.55 -20.06
N GLN A 507 -12.69 -10.54 -19.42
CA GLN A 507 -12.01 -9.30 -19.06
C GLN A 507 -11.64 -8.48 -20.30
N LEU A 508 -11.29 -9.13 -21.41
CA LEU A 508 -10.95 -8.44 -22.66
C LEU A 508 -12.15 -7.66 -23.22
N ILE A 509 -13.36 -8.23 -23.13
CA ILE A 509 -14.59 -7.54 -23.56
C ILE A 509 -14.92 -6.39 -22.59
N THR A 510 -14.71 -6.60 -21.29
CA THR A 510 -14.91 -5.58 -20.26
C THR A 510 -14.03 -4.35 -20.48
N ILE A 511 -12.79 -4.54 -20.95
CA ILE A 511 -11.87 -3.43 -21.28
C ILE A 511 -12.46 -2.54 -22.40
N PHE A 512 -13.06 -3.13 -23.45
CA PHE A 512 -13.73 -2.35 -24.48
C PHE A 512 -14.94 -1.57 -23.96
N VAL A 513 -15.73 -2.15 -23.05
CA VAL A 513 -16.86 -1.48 -22.37
C VAL A 513 -16.39 -0.27 -21.58
N GLN A 514 -15.23 -0.38 -20.91
CA GLN A 514 -14.69 0.70 -20.08
C GLN A 514 -14.06 1.82 -20.91
N ASN A 515 -13.33 1.48 -21.97
CA ASN A 515 -12.53 2.44 -22.72
C ASN A 515 -13.31 3.11 -23.86
N VAL A 516 -14.22 2.40 -24.53
CA VAL A 516 -14.96 2.92 -25.70
C VAL A 516 -16.29 3.53 -25.25
N THR A 517 -16.21 4.73 -24.67
CA THR A 517 -17.36 5.52 -24.22
C THR A 517 -17.57 6.75 -25.12
N PRO A 518 -18.32 6.63 -26.24
CA PRO A 518 -18.56 7.76 -27.12
C PRO A 518 -19.42 8.81 -26.42
N MET A 519 -19.04 10.08 -26.57
CA MET A 519 -19.87 11.21 -26.12
C MET A 519 -20.96 11.47 -27.16
N VAL A 520 -22.21 11.28 -26.77
CA VAL A 520 -23.40 11.38 -27.64
C VAL A 520 -24.32 12.44 -27.05
N ASN A 521 -25.01 13.20 -27.92
CA ASN A 521 -25.94 14.23 -27.46
C ASN A 521 -27.18 13.61 -26.80
N ALA A 522 -27.84 14.38 -25.94
CA ALA A 522 -29.06 13.94 -25.28
C ALA A 522 -30.15 13.56 -26.32
N GLY A 523 -30.72 12.36 -26.16
CA GLY A 523 -31.80 11.84 -27.03
C GLY A 523 -31.35 11.10 -28.28
N GLU A 524 -30.05 11.08 -28.60
CA GLU A 524 -29.50 10.30 -29.71
C GLU A 524 -29.16 8.86 -29.27
N GLU A 525 -29.32 7.89 -30.17
CA GLU A 525 -28.96 6.49 -29.91
C GLU A 525 -27.45 6.37 -29.70
N ASN A 526 -27.02 5.84 -28.55
CA ASN A 526 -25.60 5.60 -28.32
C ASN A 526 -25.11 4.39 -29.14
N PRO A 527 -24.17 4.56 -30.08
CA PRO A 527 -23.74 3.50 -30.99
C PRO A 527 -23.02 2.35 -30.27
N ALA A 528 -22.40 2.61 -29.12
CA ALA A 528 -21.80 1.55 -28.30
C ALA A 528 -22.89 0.72 -27.60
N VAL A 529 -23.88 1.37 -26.99
CA VAL A 529 -25.03 0.69 -26.37
C VAL A 529 -25.77 -0.18 -27.39
N LYS A 530 -25.96 0.33 -28.62
CA LYS A 530 -26.53 -0.45 -29.73
C LYS A 530 -25.76 -1.75 -29.99
N TYR A 531 -24.43 -1.70 -29.99
CA TYR A 531 -23.61 -2.91 -30.11
C TYR A 531 -23.77 -3.83 -28.89
N TRP A 532 -23.76 -3.29 -27.68
CA TRP A 532 -23.90 -4.08 -26.46
C TRP A 532 -25.26 -4.77 -26.33
N GLN A 533 -26.32 -4.23 -26.94
CA GLN A 533 -27.61 -4.93 -27.07
C GLN A 533 -27.50 -6.25 -27.84
N GLU A 534 -26.59 -6.35 -28.83
CA GLU A 534 -26.34 -7.61 -29.55
C GLU A 534 -25.54 -8.61 -28.71
N VAL A 535 -24.67 -8.11 -27.82
CA VAL A 535 -23.76 -8.93 -27.01
C VAL A 535 -24.42 -9.40 -25.69
N LEU A 536 -25.37 -8.63 -25.13
CA LEU A 536 -26.02 -8.93 -23.87
C LEU A 536 -26.67 -10.34 -23.82
N PRO A 537 -27.42 -10.81 -24.85
CA PRO A 537 -27.98 -12.16 -24.84
C PRO A 537 -26.91 -13.26 -24.78
N ILE A 538 -25.74 -13.00 -25.36
CA ILE A 538 -24.61 -13.92 -25.36
C ILE A 538 -24.02 -14.01 -23.95
N LEU A 539 -23.77 -12.86 -23.30
CA LEU A 539 -23.29 -12.82 -21.92
C LEU A 539 -24.30 -13.47 -20.95
N SER A 540 -25.60 -13.26 -21.19
CA SER A 540 -26.67 -13.89 -20.41
C SER A 540 -26.67 -15.41 -20.57
N THR A 541 -26.45 -15.90 -21.80
CA THR A 541 -26.35 -17.35 -22.06
C THR A 541 -25.15 -17.98 -21.36
N VAL A 542 -24.00 -17.29 -21.36
CA VAL A 542 -22.81 -17.74 -20.62
C VAL A 542 -23.10 -17.76 -19.12
N LEU A 543 -23.69 -16.69 -18.57
CA LEU A 543 -24.05 -16.63 -17.15
C LEU A 543 -24.97 -17.78 -16.75
N ASP A 544 -26.06 -18.00 -17.49
CA ASP A 544 -27.03 -19.07 -17.22
C ASP A 544 -26.39 -20.46 -17.20
N GLY A 545 -25.38 -20.69 -18.03
CA GLY A 545 -24.66 -21.96 -18.12
C GLY A 545 -23.68 -22.23 -16.97
N PHE A 546 -23.30 -21.21 -16.21
CA PHE A 546 -22.23 -21.27 -15.20
C PHE A 546 -22.61 -20.58 -13.87
N LEU A 547 -23.90 -20.56 -13.51
CA LEU A 547 -24.38 -20.01 -12.23
C LEU A 547 -23.79 -20.74 -11.00
N ASP A 548 -23.25 -21.95 -11.19
CA ASP A 548 -22.58 -22.75 -10.16
C ASP A 548 -21.09 -22.39 -9.97
N PHE A 549 -20.55 -21.46 -10.77
CA PHE A 549 -19.13 -21.13 -10.78
C PHE A 549 -18.92 -19.62 -10.60
N SER A 550 -18.63 -19.22 -9.36
CA SER A 550 -18.51 -17.83 -8.92
C SER A 550 -17.59 -16.97 -9.81
N PRO A 551 -16.38 -17.39 -10.23
CA PRO A 551 -15.51 -16.54 -11.07
C PRO A 551 -16.13 -16.09 -12.40
N ILE A 552 -16.97 -16.91 -13.03
CA ILE A 552 -17.68 -16.50 -14.25
C ILE A 552 -18.81 -15.53 -13.91
N CYS A 553 -19.57 -15.80 -12.84
CA CYS A 553 -20.62 -14.90 -12.35
C CYS A 553 -20.05 -13.51 -12.05
N GLU A 554 -18.92 -13.44 -11.35
CA GLU A 554 -18.21 -12.19 -11.05
C GLU A 554 -17.77 -11.45 -12.30
N ARG A 555 -17.14 -12.13 -13.27
CA ARG A 555 -16.65 -11.48 -14.51
C ARG A 555 -17.79 -10.97 -15.39
N VAL A 556 -18.90 -11.70 -15.49
CA VAL A 556 -20.10 -11.22 -16.21
C VAL A 556 -20.71 -10.02 -15.47
N CYS A 557 -20.90 -10.13 -14.16
CA CYS A 557 -21.44 -9.03 -13.34
C CYS A 557 -20.55 -7.79 -13.39
N ARG A 558 -19.23 -7.96 -13.38
CA ARG A 558 -18.24 -6.89 -13.56
C ARG A 558 -18.40 -6.20 -14.91
N CYS A 559 -18.51 -6.98 -15.99
CA CYS A 559 -18.77 -6.46 -17.33
C CYS A 559 -20.07 -5.63 -17.35
N TRP A 560 -21.17 -6.19 -16.84
CA TRP A 560 -22.47 -5.52 -16.77
C TRP A 560 -22.45 -4.25 -15.92
N ARG A 561 -21.80 -4.29 -14.76
CA ARG A 561 -21.61 -3.11 -13.93
C ARG A 561 -20.85 -2.01 -14.68
N HIS A 562 -19.77 -2.36 -15.38
CA HIS A 562 -19.06 -1.38 -16.19
C HIS A 562 -19.91 -0.85 -17.34
N MET A 563 -20.77 -1.66 -17.97
CA MET A 563 -21.72 -1.16 -18.98
C MET A 563 -22.65 -0.10 -18.37
N ILE A 564 -23.22 -0.36 -17.19
CA ILE A 564 -24.09 0.60 -16.48
C ILE A 564 -23.33 1.88 -16.14
N ILE A 565 -22.12 1.80 -15.62
CA ILE A 565 -21.33 2.98 -15.20
C ILE A 565 -20.82 3.79 -16.42
N SER A 566 -20.34 3.11 -17.46
CA SER A 566 -19.77 3.72 -18.66
C SER A 566 -20.83 4.46 -19.48
N TYR A 567 -22.02 3.87 -19.64
CA TYR A 567 -23.06 4.39 -20.54
C TYR A 567 -24.26 5.00 -19.80
N ARG A 568 -24.34 4.85 -18.47
CA ARG A 568 -25.35 5.47 -17.59
C ARG A 568 -26.78 5.24 -18.10
N THR A 569 -27.60 6.31 -18.17
CA THR A 569 -29.00 6.27 -18.60
C THR A 569 -29.20 5.76 -20.02
N ALA A 570 -28.17 5.79 -20.88
CA ALA A 570 -28.25 5.19 -22.21
C ALA A 570 -28.46 3.66 -22.17
N MET A 571 -28.17 3.00 -21.05
CA MET A 571 -28.42 1.57 -20.84
C MET A 571 -29.90 1.22 -20.62
N ALA A 572 -30.81 2.20 -20.55
CA ALA A 572 -32.24 1.98 -20.33
C ALA A 572 -32.87 0.85 -21.19
N PRO A 573 -32.55 0.70 -22.51
CA PRO A 573 -33.14 -0.36 -23.34
C PRO A 573 -32.83 -1.80 -22.89
N MET A 574 -31.71 -2.00 -22.17
CA MET A 574 -31.27 -3.32 -21.70
C MET A 574 -31.64 -3.59 -20.24
N LEU A 575 -32.13 -2.57 -19.53
CA LEU A 575 -32.26 -2.60 -18.08
C LEU A 575 -33.23 -3.69 -17.60
N GLY A 576 -34.35 -3.88 -18.30
CA GLY A 576 -35.35 -4.88 -17.95
C GLY A 576 -34.81 -6.32 -18.02
N ASP A 577 -34.12 -6.65 -19.11
CA ASP A 577 -33.52 -7.98 -19.30
C ASP A 577 -32.39 -8.22 -18.28
N MET A 578 -31.54 -7.21 -18.05
CA MET A 578 -30.49 -7.27 -17.03
C MET A 578 -31.06 -7.48 -15.63
N ALA A 579 -32.06 -6.71 -15.21
CA ALA A 579 -32.67 -6.82 -13.89
C ALA A 579 -33.29 -8.20 -13.65
N ASN A 580 -33.98 -8.75 -14.64
CA ASN A 580 -34.54 -10.11 -14.57
C ASN A 580 -33.45 -11.17 -14.39
N LYS A 581 -32.33 -11.04 -15.12
CA LYS A 581 -31.21 -11.96 -15.00
C LYS A 581 -30.46 -11.84 -13.68
N LEU A 582 -30.24 -10.63 -13.19
CA LEU A 582 -29.64 -10.39 -11.87
C LEU A 582 -30.50 -11.02 -10.76
N ALA A 583 -31.82 -10.84 -10.83
CA ALA A 583 -32.73 -11.44 -9.85
C ALA A 583 -32.73 -12.97 -9.87
N GLN A 584 -32.79 -13.55 -11.08
CA GLN A 584 -32.73 -15.00 -11.24
C GLN A 584 -31.39 -15.57 -10.75
N GLY A 585 -30.28 -14.91 -11.10
CA GLY A 585 -28.93 -15.30 -10.73
C GLY A 585 -28.75 -15.28 -9.22
N PHE A 586 -29.06 -14.16 -8.55
CA PHE A 586 -28.93 -14.03 -7.11
C PHE A 586 -29.79 -15.05 -6.35
N ASN A 587 -31.04 -15.26 -6.76
CA ASN A 587 -31.92 -16.24 -6.13
C ASN A 587 -31.41 -17.68 -6.28
N THR A 588 -30.64 -17.99 -7.32
CA THR A 588 -30.14 -19.34 -7.61
C THR A 588 -28.78 -19.61 -6.96
N SER A 589 -27.80 -18.73 -7.18
CA SER A 589 -26.41 -18.95 -6.74
C SER A 589 -26.07 -18.28 -5.42
N ARG A 590 -26.85 -17.26 -5.00
CA ARG A 590 -26.62 -16.46 -3.78
C ARG A 590 -25.26 -15.72 -3.75
N GLU A 591 -24.69 -15.42 -4.92
CA GLU A 591 -23.43 -14.70 -5.04
C GLU A 591 -23.59 -13.17 -4.85
N GLY A 592 -22.66 -12.52 -4.15
CA GLY A 592 -22.70 -11.07 -3.87
C GLY A 592 -22.58 -10.20 -5.13
N CYS A 593 -21.93 -10.70 -6.17
CA CYS A 593 -21.68 -9.97 -7.42
C CYS A 593 -22.95 -9.44 -8.10
N PHE A 594 -24.11 -10.10 -7.91
CA PHE A 594 -25.39 -9.64 -8.44
C PHE A 594 -25.92 -8.39 -7.72
N LEU A 595 -25.71 -8.31 -6.40
CA LEU A 595 -26.04 -7.13 -5.59
C LEU A 595 -25.16 -5.95 -5.98
N TRP A 596 -23.90 -6.21 -6.32
CA TRP A 596 -22.95 -5.19 -6.78
C TRP A 596 -23.37 -4.51 -8.10
N VAL A 597 -23.95 -5.26 -9.04
CA VAL A 597 -24.55 -4.67 -10.27
C VAL A 597 -25.84 -3.94 -9.93
N THR A 598 -26.67 -4.49 -9.05
CA THR A 598 -27.90 -3.84 -8.56
C THR A 598 -27.59 -2.46 -7.97
N SER A 599 -26.51 -2.32 -7.20
CA SER A 599 -26.04 -1.05 -6.65
C SER A 599 -25.71 -0.04 -7.75
N ALA A 600 -25.05 -0.49 -8.82
CA ALA A 600 -24.76 0.34 -9.99
C ALA A 600 -26.04 0.88 -10.64
N ILE A 601 -27.02 -0.01 -10.86
CA ILE A 601 -28.31 0.33 -11.44
C ILE A 601 -29.04 1.35 -10.57
N LEU A 602 -29.13 1.07 -9.26
CA LEU A 602 -29.81 1.93 -8.30
C LEU A 602 -29.23 3.35 -8.31
N ARG A 603 -27.89 3.47 -8.37
CA ARG A 603 -27.16 4.73 -8.40
C ARG A 603 -27.34 5.50 -9.72
N GLU A 604 -27.11 4.84 -10.86
CA GLU A 604 -27.09 5.53 -12.16
C GLU A 604 -28.48 5.92 -12.66
N PHE A 605 -29.54 5.31 -12.13
CA PHE A 605 -30.94 5.58 -12.49
C PHE A 605 -31.77 6.13 -11.30
N SER A 606 -31.12 6.91 -10.42
CA SER A 606 -31.76 7.63 -9.30
C SER A 606 -32.72 8.74 -9.77
N GLU A 607 -33.67 9.13 -8.90
CA GLU A 607 -34.77 10.10 -9.19
C GLU A 607 -34.27 11.45 -9.73
N ASP A 608 -33.08 11.88 -9.32
CA ASP A 608 -32.53 13.21 -9.65
C ASP A 608 -31.68 13.24 -10.94
N ARG A 609 -31.57 12.10 -11.65
CA ARG A 609 -30.84 12.04 -12.93
C ARG A 609 -31.73 12.53 -14.07
N GLU A 610 -31.19 13.45 -14.87
CA GLU A 610 -31.86 13.93 -16.08
C GLU A 610 -32.28 12.75 -16.98
N HIS A 611 -33.54 12.79 -17.43
CA HIS A 611 -34.12 11.85 -18.41
C HIS A 611 -34.43 10.42 -17.93
N VAL A 612 -34.54 10.20 -16.61
CA VAL A 612 -35.18 8.99 -16.06
C VAL A 612 -36.65 9.29 -15.76
N ASP A 613 -37.57 8.51 -16.31
CA ASP A 613 -39.00 8.66 -16.00
C ASP A 613 -39.36 7.98 -14.66
N GLN A 614 -40.36 8.52 -13.98
CA GLN A 614 -40.77 8.03 -12.66
C GLN A 614 -41.09 6.52 -12.66
N ALA A 615 -41.65 6.00 -13.75
CA ALA A 615 -41.96 4.58 -13.88
C ALA A 615 -40.69 3.70 -13.87
N THR A 616 -39.62 4.13 -14.53
CA THR A 616 -38.34 3.42 -14.48
C THR A 616 -37.77 3.43 -13.08
N THR A 617 -37.78 4.57 -12.40
CA THR A 617 -37.31 4.67 -11.01
C THR A 617 -38.11 3.79 -10.05
N ASP A 618 -39.43 3.75 -10.18
CA ASP A 618 -40.29 2.89 -9.34
C ASP A 618 -40.03 1.39 -9.61
N ASN A 619 -39.77 1.02 -10.86
CA ASN A 619 -39.39 -0.36 -11.22
C ASN A 619 -38.02 -0.75 -10.65
N ILE A 620 -37.04 0.16 -10.69
CA ILE A 620 -35.70 -0.08 -10.11
C ILE A 620 -35.79 -0.23 -8.60
N TYR A 621 -36.60 0.61 -7.94
CA TYR A 621 -36.80 0.48 -6.50
C TYR A 621 -37.49 -0.84 -6.14
N SER A 622 -38.51 -1.25 -6.90
CA SER A 622 -39.16 -2.56 -6.75
C SER A 622 -38.18 -3.72 -6.96
N PHE A 623 -37.25 -3.60 -7.90
CA PHE A 623 -36.17 -4.56 -8.13
C PHE A 623 -35.21 -4.63 -6.92
N PHE A 624 -34.82 -3.49 -6.37
CA PHE A 624 -34.03 -3.42 -5.13
C PHE A 624 -34.75 -4.08 -3.93
N GLU A 625 -36.06 -3.84 -3.75
CA GLU A 625 -36.84 -4.48 -2.68
C GLU A 625 -36.88 -6.00 -2.84
N ALA A 626 -36.99 -6.50 -4.07
CA ALA A 626 -36.95 -7.93 -4.35
C ALA A 626 -35.58 -8.56 -4.01
N GLN A 627 -34.48 -7.90 -4.38
CA GLN A 627 -33.12 -8.33 -4.00
C GLN A 627 -32.93 -8.36 -2.48
N THR A 628 -33.37 -7.29 -1.82
CA THR A 628 -33.30 -7.14 -0.36
C THR A 628 -34.08 -8.24 0.35
N THR A 629 -35.30 -8.52 -0.09
CA THR A 629 -36.12 -9.60 0.46
C THR A 629 -35.44 -10.96 0.29
N THR A 630 -34.81 -11.20 -0.86
CA THR A 630 -34.08 -12.44 -1.15
C THR A 630 -32.88 -12.59 -0.22
N PHE A 631 -32.10 -11.52 -0.01
CA PHE A 631 -30.98 -11.53 0.94
C PHE A 631 -31.43 -11.78 2.38
N LEU A 632 -32.50 -11.13 2.84
CA LEU A 632 -33.04 -11.33 4.19
C LEU A 632 -33.50 -12.78 4.42
N ARG A 633 -34.09 -13.43 3.42
CA ARG A 633 -34.38 -14.87 3.48
C ARG A 633 -33.11 -15.71 3.60
N THR A 634 -32.08 -15.38 2.83
CA THR A 634 -30.78 -16.06 2.90
C THR A 634 -30.14 -15.94 4.29
N MET A 635 -30.16 -14.74 4.89
CA MET A 635 -29.66 -14.48 6.25
C MET A 635 -30.46 -15.19 7.36
N ASN A 636 -31.72 -15.54 7.09
CA ASN A 636 -32.54 -16.34 8.00
C ASN A 636 -32.15 -17.83 7.96
N GLU A 637 -31.76 -18.32 6.78
CA GLU A 637 -31.32 -19.71 6.58
C GLU A 637 -29.88 -19.94 7.08
N LEU A 638 -28.97 -19.03 6.75
CA LEU A 638 -27.53 -19.16 6.93
C LEU A 638 -26.97 -18.17 7.96
N GLN A 639 -25.84 -18.51 8.57
CA GLN A 639 -25.11 -17.61 9.44
C GLN A 639 -24.29 -16.59 8.62
N PRO A 640 -24.04 -15.37 9.13
CA PRO A 640 -23.27 -14.35 8.41
C PRO A 640 -21.87 -14.85 8.05
N LYS A 641 -21.27 -15.67 8.94
CA LYS A 641 -19.95 -16.28 8.73
C LYS A 641 -19.90 -17.24 7.54
N GLU A 642 -21.03 -17.73 7.06
CA GLU A 642 -21.11 -18.64 5.90
C GLU A 642 -21.12 -17.88 4.56
N LEU A 643 -21.53 -16.61 4.55
CA LEU A 643 -21.62 -15.78 3.33
C LEU A 643 -21.11 -14.34 3.57
N PRO A 644 -19.85 -14.16 4.02
CA PRO A 644 -19.35 -12.85 4.40
C PRO A 644 -19.26 -11.87 3.23
N ASP A 645 -18.88 -12.34 2.05
CA ASP A 645 -18.75 -11.49 0.86
C ASP A 645 -20.12 -10.95 0.40
N VAL A 646 -21.15 -11.80 0.48
CA VAL A 646 -22.55 -11.41 0.18
C VAL A 646 -23.06 -10.37 1.18
N VAL A 647 -22.68 -10.52 2.46
CA VAL A 647 -23.00 -9.53 3.51
C VAL A 647 -22.33 -8.19 3.22
N ASP A 648 -21.05 -8.19 2.81
CA ASP A 648 -20.35 -6.97 2.38
C ASP A 648 -21.09 -6.28 1.24
N ASP A 649 -21.33 -7.00 0.13
CA ASP A 649 -21.99 -6.46 -1.05
C ASP A 649 -23.42 -5.96 -0.76
N PHE A 650 -24.15 -6.65 0.12
CA PHE A 650 -25.49 -6.21 0.53
C PHE A 650 -25.46 -4.90 1.32
N PHE A 651 -24.56 -4.74 2.29
CA PHE A 651 -24.48 -3.48 3.04
C PHE A 651 -23.93 -2.33 2.19
N ARG A 652 -23.08 -2.60 1.20
CA ARG A 652 -22.70 -1.61 0.18
C ARG A 652 -23.90 -1.17 -0.67
N LEU A 653 -24.74 -2.12 -1.09
CA LEU A 653 -26.00 -1.82 -1.78
C LEU A 653 -26.93 -0.96 -0.92
N LEU A 654 -27.04 -1.26 0.38
CA LEU A 654 -27.86 -0.48 1.31
C LEU A 654 -27.32 0.93 1.56
N ILE A 655 -26.00 1.14 1.54
CA ILE A 655 -25.40 2.48 1.61
C ILE A 655 -25.83 3.30 0.39
N ASP A 656 -25.76 2.74 -0.82
CA ASP A 656 -26.26 3.41 -2.03
C ASP A 656 -27.78 3.66 -1.93
N ALA A 657 -28.55 2.69 -1.43
CA ALA A 657 -29.99 2.86 -1.26
C ALA A 657 -30.36 3.94 -0.23
N LEU A 658 -29.62 4.06 0.87
CA LEU A 658 -29.77 5.15 1.84
C LEU A 658 -29.38 6.49 1.25
N LEU A 659 -28.36 6.54 0.38
CA LEU A 659 -27.90 7.79 -0.22
C LEU A 659 -28.90 8.35 -1.24
N TYR A 660 -29.47 7.49 -2.10
CA TYR A 660 -30.30 7.91 -3.24
C TYR A 660 -31.81 7.74 -3.01
N TYR A 661 -32.24 6.87 -2.10
CA TYR A 661 -33.66 6.57 -1.85
C TYR A 661 -34.05 6.58 -0.35
N PRO A 662 -33.56 7.51 0.50
CA PRO A 662 -33.89 7.52 1.93
C PRO A 662 -35.39 7.68 2.20
N GLN A 663 -36.09 8.45 1.36
CA GLN A 663 -37.54 8.69 1.41
C GLN A 663 -38.38 7.45 1.15
N LYS A 664 -37.83 6.43 0.47
CA LYS A 664 -38.52 5.15 0.24
C LYS A 664 -38.03 4.08 1.22
N LEU A 665 -36.71 3.98 1.46
CA LEU A 665 -36.10 2.93 2.29
C LEU A 665 -36.45 3.05 3.77
N ILE A 666 -36.32 4.25 4.36
CA ILE A 666 -36.52 4.42 5.80
C ILE A 666 -37.98 4.16 6.23
N PRO A 667 -39.02 4.65 5.54
CA PRO A 667 -40.39 4.31 5.89
C PRO A 667 -40.83 2.90 5.41
N SER A 668 -39.97 2.14 4.74
CA SER A 668 -40.31 0.80 4.23
C SER A 668 -40.50 -0.23 5.36
N GLN A 669 -41.35 -1.22 5.10
CA GLN A 669 -41.54 -2.37 5.98
C GLN A 669 -40.27 -3.24 6.10
N LEU A 670 -39.34 -3.12 5.15
CA LEU A 670 -38.06 -3.83 5.17
C LEU A 670 -37.03 -3.20 6.13
N LEU A 671 -37.25 -1.97 6.63
CA LEU A 671 -36.25 -1.28 7.45
C LEU A 671 -35.90 -2.05 8.72
N VAL A 672 -36.90 -2.53 9.46
CA VAL A 672 -36.67 -3.24 10.73
C VAL A 672 -35.88 -4.55 10.49
N PRO A 673 -36.30 -5.43 9.55
CA PRO A 673 -35.49 -6.59 9.17
C PRO A 673 -34.06 -6.26 8.74
N ILE A 674 -33.86 -5.18 7.96
CA ILE A 674 -32.52 -4.73 7.56
C ILE A 674 -31.68 -4.35 8.79
N PHE A 675 -32.28 -3.59 9.71
CA PHE A 675 -31.59 -3.16 10.93
C PHE A 675 -31.19 -4.35 11.80
N GLU A 676 -32.08 -5.32 11.98
CA GLU A 676 -31.79 -6.56 12.73
C GLU A 676 -30.73 -7.40 12.04
N ALA A 677 -30.75 -7.50 10.71
CA ALA A 677 -29.71 -8.17 9.92
C ALA A 677 -28.34 -7.47 10.09
N ALA A 678 -28.31 -6.13 10.12
CA ALA A 678 -27.10 -5.36 10.38
C ALA A 678 -26.53 -5.65 11.77
N VAL A 679 -27.38 -5.64 12.81
CA VAL A 679 -26.97 -6.00 14.18
C VAL A 679 -26.42 -7.42 14.23
N TYR A 680 -27.02 -8.37 13.52
CA TYR A 680 -26.54 -9.75 13.46
C TYR A 680 -25.22 -9.89 12.69
N ALA A 681 -25.02 -9.13 11.61
CA ALA A 681 -23.77 -9.10 10.84
C ALA A 681 -22.57 -8.57 11.63
N LEU A 682 -22.77 -7.79 12.71
CA LEU A 682 -21.69 -7.38 13.61
C LEU A 682 -21.01 -8.54 14.38
N THR A 683 -21.51 -9.77 14.25
CA THR A 683 -20.83 -10.98 14.74
C THR A 683 -19.66 -11.44 13.87
N LEU A 684 -19.47 -10.83 12.69
CA LEU A 684 -18.37 -11.12 11.79
C LEU A 684 -17.03 -10.65 12.37
N GLU A 685 -15.98 -11.42 12.08
CA GLU A 685 -14.60 -11.12 12.47
C GLU A 685 -13.77 -10.58 11.29
N GLN A 686 -14.29 -10.71 10.06
CA GLN A 686 -13.65 -10.20 8.85
C GLN A 686 -13.81 -8.68 8.73
N ARG A 687 -12.73 -8.00 8.35
CA ARG A 687 -12.65 -6.54 8.29
C ARG A 687 -13.67 -5.93 7.32
N ASP A 688 -13.72 -6.40 6.08
CA ASP A 688 -14.47 -5.73 5.00
C ASP A 688 -16.00 -5.77 5.20
N PRO A 689 -16.65 -6.94 5.41
CA PRO A 689 -18.10 -6.97 5.65
C PRO A 689 -18.51 -6.25 6.93
N LEU A 690 -17.67 -6.31 7.97
CA LEU A 690 -17.91 -5.60 9.22
C LEU A 690 -17.83 -4.08 9.01
N SER A 691 -16.83 -3.61 8.27
CA SER A 691 -16.66 -2.20 7.92
C SER A 691 -17.87 -1.67 7.14
N SER A 692 -18.32 -2.38 6.11
CA SER A 692 -19.51 -1.99 5.33
C SER A 692 -20.79 -1.99 6.18
N THR A 693 -20.95 -2.95 7.08
CA THR A 693 -22.08 -2.98 8.02
C THR A 693 -22.06 -1.78 8.97
N LEU A 694 -20.90 -1.46 9.55
CA LEU A 694 -20.72 -0.31 10.46
C LEU A 694 -20.92 1.03 9.74
N HIS A 695 -20.46 1.15 8.49
CA HIS A 695 -20.70 2.32 7.64
C HIS A 695 -22.19 2.49 7.35
N PHE A 696 -22.90 1.43 6.94
CA PHE A 696 -24.35 1.46 6.78
C PHE A 696 -25.05 1.93 8.07
N LEU A 697 -24.69 1.37 9.23
CA LEU A 697 -25.27 1.77 10.51
C LEU A 697 -25.01 3.24 10.84
N ARG A 698 -23.79 3.74 10.60
CA ARG A 698 -23.46 5.16 10.82
C ARG A 698 -24.27 6.08 9.91
N ASP A 699 -24.38 5.72 8.64
CA ASP A 699 -25.12 6.51 7.66
C ASP A 699 -26.63 6.46 7.98
N PHE A 700 -27.18 5.31 8.36
CA PHE A 700 -28.55 5.19 8.86
C PHE A 700 -28.81 6.08 10.09
N LEU A 701 -27.92 6.06 11.09
CA LEU A 701 -28.06 6.87 12.30
C LEU A 701 -28.01 8.37 11.99
N SER A 702 -27.24 8.80 11.00
CA SER A 702 -27.17 10.21 10.59
C SER A 702 -28.54 10.78 10.20
N TYR A 703 -29.44 9.95 9.65
CA TYR A 703 -30.82 10.32 9.31
C TYR A 703 -31.73 10.59 10.53
N GLY A 704 -31.33 10.15 11.73
CA GLY A 704 -31.98 10.54 12.99
C GLY A 704 -31.60 11.96 13.46
N GLY A 705 -30.52 12.52 12.93
CA GLY A 705 -29.92 13.79 13.32
C GLY A 705 -30.24 14.95 12.39
N ASN A 706 -29.47 16.03 12.52
CA ASN A 706 -29.66 17.25 11.72
C ASN A 706 -28.83 17.27 10.42
N ASN A 707 -27.88 16.35 10.26
CA ASN A 707 -26.97 16.30 9.13
C ASN A 707 -26.94 14.88 8.53
N PRO A 708 -27.97 14.48 7.77
CA PRO A 708 -28.06 13.14 7.18
C PRO A 708 -26.98 12.94 6.11
N ALA A 709 -26.55 11.69 5.94
CA ALA A 709 -25.70 11.20 4.86
C ALA A 709 -26.48 11.11 3.53
N SER A 710 -26.99 12.26 3.07
CA SER A 710 -27.76 12.40 1.84
C SER A 710 -26.96 13.17 0.80
N SER A 711 -27.09 12.81 -0.48
CA SER A 711 -26.53 13.60 -1.59
C SER A 711 -27.27 14.92 -1.77
N GLU A 712 -28.52 15.01 -1.30
CA GLU A 712 -29.40 16.16 -1.51
C GLU A 712 -30.14 16.61 -0.25
N ARG A 713 -30.63 17.85 -0.24
CA ARG A 713 -31.45 18.39 0.86
C ARG A 713 -32.88 17.88 0.74
N LEU A 714 -33.22 16.89 1.56
CA LEU A 714 -34.59 16.42 1.70
C LEU A 714 -35.55 17.56 2.10
N PRO A 715 -36.80 17.56 1.60
CA PRO A 715 -37.82 18.50 2.06
C PRO A 715 -37.97 18.44 3.58
N PRO A 716 -38.13 19.58 4.29
CA PRO A 716 -38.16 19.60 5.75
C PRO A 716 -39.17 18.65 6.39
N ALA A 717 -40.37 18.53 5.80
CA ALA A 717 -41.41 17.62 6.28
C ALA A 717 -41.02 16.13 6.14
N THR A 718 -40.40 15.76 5.01
CA THR A 718 -39.89 14.40 4.78
C THR A 718 -38.74 14.08 5.72
N ALA A 719 -37.84 15.04 5.95
CA ALA A 719 -36.73 14.89 6.90
C ALA A 719 -37.23 14.70 8.34
N GLU A 720 -38.27 15.42 8.76
CA GLU A 720 -38.91 15.22 10.07
C GLU A 720 -39.51 13.82 10.21
N GLN A 721 -40.28 13.38 9.21
CA GLN A 721 -40.86 12.04 9.20
C GLN A 721 -39.77 10.95 9.29
N ILE A 722 -38.70 11.08 8.51
CA ILE A 722 -37.55 10.17 8.53
C ILE A 722 -36.91 10.12 9.92
N ARG A 723 -36.66 11.28 10.54
CA ARG A 723 -36.10 11.35 11.89
C ARG A 723 -36.96 10.61 12.91
N ASP A 724 -38.28 10.78 12.83
CA ASP A 724 -39.22 10.13 13.75
C ASP A 724 -39.23 8.60 13.57
N VAL A 725 -39.17 8.12 12.33
CA VAL A 725 -39.07 6.68 12.03
C VAL A 725 -37.76 6.11 12.59
N VAL A 726 -36.61 6.75 12.32
CA VAL A 726 -35.30 6.31 12.83
C VAL A 726 -35.32 6.25 14.36
N LYS A 727 -35.79 7.31 15.04
CA LYS A 727 -35.89 7.32 16.50
C LYS A 727 -36.81 6.23 17.05
N THR A 728 -37.90 5.92 16.35
CA THR A 728 -38.83 4.83 16.73
C THR A 728 -38.17 3.46 16.63
N VAL A 729 -37.41 3.21 15.56
CA VAL A 729 -36.64 1.97 15.39
C VAL A 729 -35.59 1.85 16.49
N LEU A 730 -34.82 2.92 16.76
CA LEU A 730 -33.79 2.94 17.79
C LEU A 730 -34.34 2.76 19.20
N ALA A 731 -35.50 3.35 19.51
CA ALA A 731 -36.15 3.14 20.80
C ALA A 731 -36.53 1.68 21.06
N SER A 732 -36.82 0.92 19.99
CA SER A 732 -37.26 -0.48 20.08
C SER A 732 -36.10 -1.49 19.98
N HIS A 733 -35.09 -1.21 19.14
CA HIS A 733 -34.02 -2.17 18.82
C HIS A 733 -32.60 -1.68 19.17
N GLY A 734 -32.45 -0.44 19.67
CA GLY A 734 -31.14 0.18 19.94
C GLY A 734 -30.31 -0.53 21.01
N ALA A 735 -30.96 -1.17 21.98
CA ALA A 735 -30.28 -1.98 23.01
C ALA A 735 -29.46 -3.13 22.39
N GLY A 736 -30.00 -3.79 21.36
CA GLY A 736 -29.32 -4.86 20.64
C GLY A 736 -28.07 -4.38 19.89
N LEU A 737 -28.17 -3.19 19.28
CA LEU A 737 -27.05 -2.56 18.58
C LEU A 737 -25.91 -2.19 19.55
N VAL A 738 -26.21 -1.53 20.68
CA VAL A 738 -25.21 -1.20 21.71
C VAL A 738 -24.51 -2.47 22.20
N LYS A 739 -25.28 -3.52 22.52
CA LYS A 739 -24.75 -4.81 22.97
C LYS A 739 -23.75 -5.38 21.97
N GLN A 740 -24.13 -5.48 20.69
CA GLN A 740 -23.27 -6.09 19.66
C GLN A 740 -22.03 -5.26 19.35
N VAL A 741 -22.14 -3.94 19.25
CA VAL A 741 -20.97 -3.07 18.98
C VAL A 741 -19.98 -3.14 20.14
N MET A 742 -20.46 -3.09 21.39
CA MET A 742 -19.58 -3.21 22.55
C MET A 742 -18.92 -4.58 22.63
N ALA A 743 -19.69 -5.67 22.48
CA ALA A 743 -19.14 -7.03 22.46
C ALA A 743 -18.07 -7.18 21.36
N GLY A 744 -18.35 -6.63 20.18
CA GLY A 744 -17.42 -6.53 19.07
C GLY A 744 -16.12 -5.84 19.43
N MET A 745 -16.18 -4.59 19.89
CA MET A 745 -15.00 -3.81 20.28
C MET A 745 -14.21 -4.44 21.43
N MET A 746 -14.87 -5.13 22.36
CA MET A 746 -14.18 -5.77 23.48
C MET A 746 -13.46 -7.07 23.07
N ILE A 747 -13.98 -7.80 22.07
CA ILE A 747 -13.61 -9.21 21.87
C ILE A 747 -13.23 -9.52 20.41
N THR A 748 -14.11 -9.24 19.43
CA THR A 748 -14.01 -9.80 18.08
C THR A 748 -13.52 -8.83 17.01
N PHE A 749 -13.71 -7.51 17.17
CA PHE A 749 -13.41 -6.55 16.10
C PHE A 749 -11.91 -6.45 15.79
N PRO A 750 -11.53 -6.39 14.50
CA PRO A 750 -10.20 -5.95 14.09
C PRO A 750 -9.92 -4.53 14.57
N ARG A 751 -8.65 -4.18 14.83
CA ARG A 751 -8.26 -2.83 15.32
C ARG A 751 -8.75 -1.71 14.39
N ASP A 752 -8.75 -1.96 13.08
CA ASP A 752 -9.16 -1.00 12.06
C ASP A 752 -10.65 -0.62 12.17
N CYS A 753 -11.50 -1.53 12.66
CA CYS A 753 -12.95 -1.29 12.81
C CYS A 753 -13.32 -0.56 14.10
N PHE A 754 -12.37 -0.27 15.00
CA PHE A 754 -12.65 0.39 16.28
C PHE A 754 -13.11 1.83 16.07
N ALA A 755 -12.54 2.51 15.08
CA ALA A 755 -12.93 3.87 14.73
C ALA A 755 -14.41 3.93 14.33
N ASP A 756 -14.86 2.97 13.50
CA ASP A 756 -16.25 2.91 13.02
C ASP A 756 -17.23 2.42 14.09
N GLY A 757 -16.88 1.37 14.84
CA GLY A 757 -17.69 0.89 15.97
C GLY A 757 -17.91 1.97 17.03
N SER A 758 -16.84 2.70 17.39
CA SER A 758 -16.95 3.84 18.31
C SER A 758 -17.76 5.01 17.72
N GLY A 759 -17.75 5.18 16.40
CA GLY A 759 -18.58 6.15 15.69
C GLY A 759 -20.08 5.83 15.78
N VAL A 760 -20.45 4.55 15.67
CA VAL A 760 -21.84 4.08 15.85
C VAL A 760 -22.34 4.39 17.27
N LEU A 761 -21.54 4.08 18.31
CA LEU A 761 -21.90 4.41 19.70
C LEU A 761 -22.05 5.91 19.91
N LEU A 762 -21.14 6.71 19.34
CA LEU A 762 -21.19 8.17 19.45
C LEU A 762 -22.49 8.73 18.84
N ALA A 763 -22.87 8.26 17.66
CA ALA A 763 -24.12 8.66 17.01
C ALA A 763 -25.35 8.28 17.86
N LEU A 764 -25.34 7.13 18.55
CA LEU A 764 -26.41 6.77 19.48
C LEU A 764 -26.48 7.71 20.70
N PHE A 765 -25.34 8.09 21.27
CA PHE A 765 -25.30 9.10 22.35
C PHE A 765 -25.79 10.47 21.90
N GLU A 766 -25.53 10.86 20.66
CA GLU A 766 -26.05 12.12 20.09
C GLU A 766 -27.58 12.09 19.91
N LEU A 767 -28.15 10.95 19.53
CA LEU A 767 -29.58 10.81 19.23
C LEU A 767 -30.43 10.53 20.47
N LEU A 768 -29.96 9.62 21.34
CA LEU A 768 -30.70 9.08 22.48
C LEU A 768 -29.75 8.94 23.70
N PRO A 769 -29.25 10.05 24.29
CA PRO A 769 -28.19 10.01 25.31
C PRO A 769 -28.58 9.24 26.57
N VAL A 770 -29.82 9.39 27.04
CA VAL A 770 -30.31 8.75 28.26
C VAL A 770 -30.45 7.24 28.04
N GLN A 771 -31.16 6.84 26.99
CA GLN A 771 -31.40 5.44 26.66
C GLN A 771 -30.09 4.71 26.35
N THR A 772 -29.19 5.33 25.59
CA THR A 772 -27.88 4.77 25.26
C THR A 772 -27.02 4.56 26.52
N SER A 773 -27.06 5.50 27.47
CA SER A 773 -26.37 5.33 28.75
C SER A 773 -26.89 4.14 29.55
N ASP A 774 -28.21 3.91 29.53
CA ASP A 774 -28.83 2.78 30.22
C ASP A 774 -28.48 1.45 29.53
N TRP A 775 -28.50 1.40 28.19
CA TRP A 775 -28.10 0.22 27.42
C TRP A 775 -26.62 -0.14 27.59
N VAL A 776 -25.74 0.85 27.65
CA VAL A 776 -24.30 0.63 27.95
C VAL A 776 -24.14 0.08 29.37
N THR A 777 -24.87 0.62 30.34
CA THR A 777 -24.86 0.11 31.73
C THR A 777 -25.30 -1.35 31.78
N GLU A 778 -26.37 -1.69 31.07
CA GLU A 778 -26.89 -3.05 31.00
C GLU A 778 -25.89 -4.00 30.35
N THR A 779 -25.28 -3.59 29.23
CA THR A 779 -24.27 -4.39 28.52
C THR A 779 -23.04 -4.65 29.38
N ILE A 780 -22.57 -3.65 30.13
CA ILE A 780 -21.44 -3.80 31.06
C ILE A 780 -21.77 -4.81 32.16
N ARG A 781 -23.01 -4.84 32.65
CA ARG A 781 -23.46 -5.81 33.67
C ARG A 781 -23.56 -7.24 33.14
N MET A 782 -23.61 -7.45 31.83
CA MET A 782 -23.58 -8.78 31.20
C MET A 782 -22.16 -9.38 31.10
N LEU A 783 -21.12 -8.61 31.44
CA LEU A 783 -19.74 -9.10 31.38
C LEU A 783 -19.48 -10.21 32.42
N PRO A 784 -18.60 -11.19 32.13
CA PRO A 784 -18.34 -12.30 33.05
C PRO A 784 -17.82 -11.83 34.41
N GLU A 785 -18.24 -12.50 35.49
CA GLU A 785 -17.81 -12.18 36.86
C GLU A 785 -16.28 -12.24 36.99
N GLY A 786 -15.69 -11.21 37.59
CA GLY A 786 -14.24 -11.09 37.80
C GLY A 786 -13.46 -10.39 36.67
N THR A 787 -14.09 -10.10 35.53
CA THR A 787 -13.45 -9.35 34.42
C THR A 787 -13.36 -7.84 34.70
N MET A 788 -14.24 -7.32 35.57
CA MET A 788 -14.25 -5.94 36.02
C MET A 788 -14.92 -5.83 37.41
N SER A 789 -14.44 -4.95 38.27
CA SER A 789 -15.08 -4.67 39.56
C SER A 789 -16.30 -3.75 39.42
N ALA A 790 -17.29 -3.88 40.32
CA ALA A 790 -18.46 -3.00 40.34
C ALA A 790 -18.08 -1.51 40.50
N ALA A 791 -17.03 -1.22 41.27
CA ALA A 791 -16.53 0.14 41.47
C ALA A 791 -15.91 0.75 40.20
N GLU A 792 -15.21 -0.04 39.39
CA GLU A 792 -14.69 0.41 38.08
C GLU A 792 -15.85 0.69 37.11
N ALA A 793 -16.86 -0.17 37.07
CA ALA A 793 -18.08 0.00 36.27
C ALA A 793 -18.81 1.31 36.62
N ASP A 794 -19.06 1.52 37.91
CA ASP A 794 -19.77 2.70 38.41
C ASP A 794 -18.95 3.98 38.15
N ARG A 795 -17.62 3.93 38.26
CA ARG A 795 -16.74 5.07 37.95
C ARG A 795 -16.78 5.43 36.47
N LEU A 796 -16.75 4.44 35.57
CA LEU A 796 -16.87 4.67 34.13
C LEU A 796 -18.21 5.30 33.79
N MET A 797 -19.31 4.75 34.31
CA MET A 797 -20.66 5.27 34.06
C MET A 797 -20.87 6.66 34.64
N THR A 798 -20.29 6.97 35.81
CA THR A 798 -20.35 8.30 36.41
C THR A 798 -19.64 9.32 35.51
N LYS A 799 -18.43 9.01 35.02
CA LYS A 799 -17.71 9.87 34.08
C LYS A 799 -18.49 10.09 32.77
N ILE A 800 -19.11 9.04 32.22
CA ILE A 800 -19.92 9.16 31.00
C ILE A 800 -21.12 10.08 31.25
N ARG A 801 -21.85 9.91 32.36
CA ARG A 801 -23.01 10.75 32.70
C ARG A 801 -22.63 12.20 32.97
N GLU A 802 -21.52 12.45 33.67
CA GLU A 802 -20.99 13.79 33.91
C GLU A 802 -20.71 14.49 32.56
N LYS A 803 -20.05 13.80 31.64
CA LYS A 803 -19.72 14.32 30.30
C LYS A 803 -20.94 14.53 29.40
N LEU A 804 -22.01 13.76 29.57
CA LEU A 804 -23.26 13.98 28.83
C LEU A 804 -24.09 15.15 29.39
N SER A 805 -23.89 15.53 30.66
CA SER A 805 -24.69 16.57 31.33
C SER A 805 -24.30 18.01 30.98
N SER A 806 -23.08 18.24 30.46
CA SER A 806 -22.55 19.56 30.12
C SER A 806 -23.04 20.11 28.77
N GLY A 807 -23.51 19.24 27.87
CA GLY A 807 -24.13 19.64 26.59
C GLY A 807 -23.17 20.13 25.49
N ASP A 808 -21.85 20.12 25.73
CA ASP A 808 -20.85 20.55 24.74
C ASP A 808 -20.47 19.42 23.75
N ALA A 809 -20.35 19.76 22.46
CA ALA A 809 -19.93 18.81 21.42
C ALA A 809 -18.53 18.22 21.65
N GLY A 810 -17.67 18.93 22.40
CA GLY A 810 -16.38 18.42 22.84
C GLY A 810 -16.48 17.25 23.81
N ASP A 811 -17.51 17.20 24.67
CA ASP A 811 -17.65 16.16 25.69
C ASP A 811 -18.11 14.82 25.13
N LEU A 812 -18.85 14.82 24.02
CA LEU A 812 -19.18 13.59 23.27
C LEU A 812 -17.92 12.88 22.74
N ARG A 813 -16.91 13.64 22.29
CA ARG A 813 -15.61 13.08 21.91
C ARG A 813 -14.87 12.47 23.11
N HIS A 814 -15.01 13.06 24.29
CA HIS A 814 -14.44 12.48 25.51
C HIS A 814 -15.16 11.19 25.93
N VAL A 815 -16.48 11.10 25.77
CA VAL A 815 -17.24 9.84 25.98
C VAL A 815 -16.72 8.74 25.04
N ARG A 816 -16.44 9.08 23.77
CA ARG A 816 -15.82 8.15 22.82
C ARG A 816 -14.46 7.64 23.30
N VAL A 817 -13.57 8.54 23.76
CA VAL A 817 -12.25 8.18 24.29
C VAL A 817 -12.39 7.26 25.51
N LEU A 818 -13.27 7.59 26.46
CA LEU A 818 -13.51 6.75 27.65
C LEU A 818 -13.97 5.33 27.28
N LEU A 819 -14.83 5.18 26.29
CA LEU A 819 -15.29 3.86 25.82
C LEU A 819 -14.18 3.12 25.07
N GLN A 820 -13.39 3.80 24.24
CA GLN A 820 -12.24 3.21 23.57
C GLN A 820 -11.20 2.72 24.58
N ASP A 821 -10.83 3.54 25.55
CA ASP A 821 -9.90 3.19 26.63
C ASP A 821 -10.42 1.99 27.42
N PHE A 822 -11.71 1.98 27.75
CA PHE A 822 -12.34 0.85 28.42
C PHE A 822 -12.24 -0.44 27.58
N THR A 823 -12.69 -0.42 26.32
CA THR A 823 -12.66 -1.61 25.45
C THR A 823 -11.24 -2.10 25.19
N ASN A 824 -10.27 -1.20 24.99
CA ASN A 824 -8.86 -1.53 24.84
C ASN A 824 -8.27 -2.15 26.11
N THR A 825 -8.58 -1.58 27.27
CA THR A 825 -8.16 -2.11 28.58
C THR A 825 -8.75 -3.48 28.82
N TYR A 826 -10.04 -3.66 28.53
CA TYR A 826 -10.72 -4.95 28.65
C TYR A 826 -10.06 -6.00 27.74
N ARG A 827 -9.80 -5.66 26.48
CA ARG A 827 -9.14 -6.55 25.51
C ARG A 827 -7.71 -6.92 25.89
N ARG A 828 -6.96 -5.99 26.50
CA ARG A 828 -5.61 -6.27 27.03
C ARG A 828 -5.64 -7.19 28.25
N ARG A 829 -6.64 -7.03 29.12
CA ARG A 829 -6.81 -7.81 30.37
C ARG A 829 -7.39 -9.21 30.11
N ASN A 830 -8.33 -9.33 29.19
CA ASN A 830 -9.12 -10.54 28.96
C ASN A 830 -8.88 -11.05 27.54
N VAL A 831 -8.13 -12.15 27.40
CA VAL A 831 -8.04 -12.90 26.13
C VAL A 831 -9.38 -13.59 25.90
N ALA A 832 -9.84 -13.64 24.65
CA ALA A 832 -11.14 -14.17 24.23
C ALA A 832 -11.63 -15.37 25.10
N PRO A 833 -12.87 -15.35 25.61
CA PRO A 833 -13.33 -16.37 26.53
C PRO A 833 -13.23 -17.77 25.92
N ARG A 834 -12.58 -18.72 26.63
CA ARG A 834 -12.55 -20.13 26.22
C ARG A 834 -13.94 -20.78 26.17
N ASP A 835 -14.92 -20.19 26.86
CA ASP A 835 -16.28 -20.71 27.04
C ASP A 835 -17.35 -19.99 26.17
N GLY A 836 -16.95 -19.17 25.18
CA GLY A 836 -17.88 -18.42 24.32
C GLY A 836 -18.35 -17.08 24.89
N LEU A 837 -19.19 -16.35 24.14
CA LEU A 837 -19.64 -14.99 24.50
C LEU A 837 -20.74 -14.97 25.58
N GLY A 838 -21.31 -16.13 25.94
CA GLY A 838 -22.33 -16.24 26.99
C GLY A 838 -23.53 -15.33 26.74
N GLN A 839 -23.85 -14.45 27.71
CA GLN A 839 -24.97 -13.50 27.58
C GLN A 839 -24.77 -12.42 26.50
N LEU A 840 -23.53 -12.26 26.01
CA LEU A 840 -23.21 -11.34 24.91
C LEU A 840 -23.39 -11.98 23.53
N GLU A 841 -23.77 -13.26 23.44
CA GLU A 841 -24.09 -13.88 22.16
C GLU A 841 -25.20 -13.13 21.43
N ALA A 842 -25.05 -13.04 20.11
CA ALA A 842 -26.05 -12.46 19.25
C ALA A 842 -27.28 -13.36 19.17
N THR A 843 -28.45 -12.72 19.19
CA THR A 843 -29.70 -13.42 18.90
C THR A 843 -29.70 -13.79 17.41
N ARG A 844 -30.05 -15.04 17.09
CA ARG A 844 -30.14 -15.48 15.71
C ARG A 844 -31.20 -14.66 14.96
N PHE A 845 -30.82 -14.13 13.81
CA PHE A 845 -31.73 -13.38 12.94
C PHE A 845 -32.93 -14.24 12.50
N GLN A 846 -34.11 -13.63 12.44
CA GLN A 846 -35.35 -14.28 12.00
C GLN A 846 -36.09 -13.37 11.02
N PHE A 847 -36.51 -13.92 9.88
CA PHE A 847 -37.30 -13.18 8.90
C PHE A 847 -38.48 -14.02 8.40
N SER A 848 -39.70 -13.49 8.58
CA SER A 848 -40.95 -14.10 8.10
C SER A 848 -41.51 -13.25 6.94
N GLY A 849 -40.90 -13.33 5.76
CA GLY A 849 -41.29 -12.58 4.58
C GLY A 849 -40.89 -13.25 3.28
#